data_AF-A0A2N0DCS0-F1
#
_entry.id   AF-A0A2N0DCS0-F1
#
_cell.length_a   1.000
_cell.length_b   1.000
_cell.length_c   1.000
_cell.angle_alpha   90.00
_cell.angle_beta   90.00
_cell.angle_gamma   90.00
#
_symmetry.space_group_name_H-M   'P 1'
#
loop_
_entity.id
_entity.type
_entity.pdbx_description
1 polymer ?
#
loop_
_entity_poly.entity_id
_entity_poly.type
_entity_poly.pdbx_seq_one_letter_code
_entity_poly.pdbx_strand_id
1 'polypeptide(L)'
;MSFRIDIDGKNRYDASGGRATGVSEEQRRFFIKQINQAVRERTEQGGPKTIDPGTEKVIVVEKGDSLSQIANENHVSLDDLMAANRIKLTANTGAIDPNDVVIVPLASPELVAQGPVDGKGVPKGEAAFIDDLYGRGNKLAYADDPSKIDYAAEGRDMQRDAGAYLDNLPKAERQAAALRLINSDWLDAGPAGNAVKAAIEERGLKTDEESVIADGIYDRGNRIQYSDDPKIDYQAETGEIAKDLKAYVEKLPEKERSETLQRLYDRDWTDAAPARMAIEDTAKALNVSLRASTHAGVDAEARARTIIDTANAAGGPDEAFRKLSSAYGSAAPEVQRVLLSSEDAKTLIDKAASWASKPLADYQPGKGVSDQGDAATTMANLERLTAGADPRLAVELVSSAMPTIEAANTRKQEKIGGDLIGMNGQADMMTIIDRIGGSPGAYAVVERFAEIGGYHPNSIPMAIGNGSRLDYPIAVAAKSAAVSPDFVVRNIIPNVKLYAAKVNQDVIAYSAHMQELQWLVSNHGRTMTPEQLAKAIEDYKTEKGPEWAKTEKRLEDNIAASGEKLLQQLTALGNLPPELASQQQAVNDEIGKILSDEKTAMAVEIAMKKNPALLDSPAALNLLGAQARLTDRGRKLAEEATTQIIRHKVLPSFTDLQSGDPAALGKARNSLEALKQGKLSQMLGIPKADMDGAIDAVAKSLPEPGETVEQSRAKMATLNDDLNDLKSSSGVRSFANTTGPGQMLRLIGIAATGASVANSATVAQNNPTLRNDLKVVIDAVGLGQRTVEILGGMDRLNAGSAAVKHFGSSSRPAVKFLGALSGGFDAWVAFDYFKAGDPLMGSLSAAAAGGTIMAALGTGTMFGPAGLVIVGAAVISQMIVADTRDSNKYMTDTSKRFLAHSELDETTAGALVDQSGDGHSPVPILARYAELKGYRLDQPADRQRFIDWLNSIPKEGLEKLRDNLHRTLDEFGGDPAKLPATTGSDGSYTDAQRLNERYISGQVYIPSLADKIRNGDAAPSSAKQIDVVLVELGIGIPVA
;
A
#
# COMPACT_ATOMS: atom_id res chain seq x y z
N MET A 1 16.61 65.27 28.76
CA MET A 1 17.45 64.12 28.36
C MET A 1 16.98 62.99 29.24
N SER A 2 15.88 62.33 28.85
CA SER A 2 15.05 61.53 29.77
C SER A 2 15.79 60.31 30.31
N PHE A 3 16.15 60.37 31.60
CA PHE A 3 16.66 59.21 32.33
C PHE A 3 15.50 58.28 32.72
N ARG A 4 15.44 57.08 32.12
CA ARG A 4 14.46 56.04 32.46
C ARG A 4 15.00 55.23 33.63
N ILE A 5 14.18 54.88 34.62
CA ILE A 5 14.64 54.17 35.82
C ILE A 5 13.95 52.82 35.90
N ASP A 6 14.69 51.77 36.23
CA ASP A 6 14.11 50.46 36.50
C ASP A 6 13.12 50.54 37.69
N ILE A 7 12.10 49.68 37.71
CA ILE A 7 11.10 49.61 38.80
C ILE A 7 11.76 49.37 40.17
N ASP A 8 12.94 48.72 40.16
CA ASP A 8 13.76 48.46 41.35
C ASP A 8 14.66 49.65 41.77
N GLY A 9 14.64 50.75 41.00
CA GLY A 9 15.50 51.93 41.21
C GLY A 9 17.00 51.68 40.99
N LYS A 10 17.39 50.50 40.46
CA LYS A 10 18.78 50.03 40.39
C LYS A 10 19.58 50.63 39.24
N ASN A 11 18.94 50.84 38.10
CA ASN A 11 19.60 51.27 36.86
C ASN A 11 18.92 52.53 36.33
N ARG A 12 19.74 53.44 35.80
CA ARG A 12 19.31 54.55 34.94
C ARG A 12 19.63 54.20 33.50
N TYR A 13 18.75 54.58 32.59
CA TYR A 13 18.93 54.41 31.16
C TYR A 13 18.95 55.78 30.50
N ASP A 14 19.88 55.98 29.55
CA ASP A 14 19.94 57.19 28.75
C ASP A 14 18.85 57.21 27.65
N ALA A 15 18.81 58.29 26.88
CA ALA A 15 17.85 58.49 25.78
C ALA A 15 17.99 57.45 24.65
N SER A 16 19.08 56.69 24.61
CA SER A 16 19.34 55.59 23.67
C SER A 16 19.07 54.20 24.28
N GLY A 17 18.55 54.11 25.51
CA GLY A 17 18.30 52.83 26.20
C GLY A 17 19.56 52.18 26.79
N GLY A 18 20.72 52.83 26.69
CA GLY A 18 21.96 52.36 27.30
C GLY A 18 21.93 52.56 28.82
N ARG A 19 22.46 51.60 29.60
CA ARG A 19 22.63 51.75 31.05
C ARG A 19 23.58 52.92 31.34
N ALA A 20 23.03 54.05 31.77
CA ALA A 20 23.79 55.13 32.37
C ALA A 20 24.19 54.70 33.79
N THR A 21 25.47 54.88 34.12
CA THR A 21 26.15 54.72 35.42
C THR A 21 25.31 54.23 36.62
N GLY A 22 25.83 53.22 37.33
CA GLY A 22 25.24 52.67 38.56
C GLY A 22 24.77 53.76 39.53
N VAL A 23 23.49 53.73 39.86
CA VAL A 23 22.82 54.68 40.73
C VAL A 23 23.39 54.54 42.15
N SER A 24 23.72 55.64 42.83
CA SER A 24 24.19 55.55 44.23
C SER A 24 23.09 54.96 45.12
N GLU A 25 23.45 54.27 46.21
CA GLU A 25 22.46 53.68 47.13
C GLU A 25 21.48 54.74 47.69
N GLU A 26 21.92 55.99 47.83
CA GLU A 26 21.09 57.13 48.22
C GLU A 26 20.08 57.50 47.12
N GLN A 27 20.51 57.58 45.87
CA GLN A 27 19.63 57.84 44.72
C GLN A 27 18.66 56.68 44.48
N ARG A 28 19.10 55.43 44.66
CA ARG A 28 18.25 54.24 44.56
C ARG A 28 17.14 54.27 45.62
N ARG A 29 17.48 54.59 46.87
CA ARG A 29 16.47 54.77 47.93
C ARG A 29 15.52 55.91 47.63
N PHE A 30 16.01 57.00 47.04
CA PHE A 30 15.17 58.10 46.58
C PHE A 30 14.18 57.64 45.50
N PHE A 31 14.64 56.94 44.45
CA PHE A 31 13.75 56.45 43.40
C PHE A 31 12.75 55.41 43.91
N ILE A 32 13.17 54.46 44.74
CA ILE A 32 12.25 53.50 45.37
C ILE A 32 11.21 54.24 46.23
N LYS A 33 11.59 55.32 46.92
CA LYS A 33 10.65 56.12 47.69
C LYS A 33 9.62 56.83 46.79
N GLN A 34 10.07 57.41 45.67
CA GLN A 34 9.20 58.09 44.70
C GLN A 34 8.27 57.11 43.98
N ILE A 35 8.77 55.94 43.57
CA ILE A 35 7.97 54.86 42.97
C ILE A 35 6.88 54.40 43.95
N ASN A 36 7.25 54.13 45.21
CA ASN A 36 6.28 53.74 46.25
C ASN A 36 5.29 54.85 46.60
N GLN A 37 5.65 56.11 46.38
CA GLN A 37 4.76 57.25 46.54
C GLN A 37 3.75 57.30 45.40
N ALA A 38 4.20 57.25 44.14
CA ALA A 38 3.33 57.22 42.96
C ALA A 38 2.34 56.04 43.00
N VAL A 39 2.80 54.84 43.40
CA VAL A 39 1.92 53.67 43.57
C VAL A 39 0.91 53.86 44.70
N ARG A 40 1.32 54.50 45.82
CA ARG A 40 0.40 54.82 46.93
C ARG A 40 -0.68 55.79 46.50
N GLU A 41 -0.30 56.88 45.84
CA GLU A 41 -1.22 57.89 45.32
C GLU A 41 -2.21 57.27 44.32
N ARG A 42 -1.72 56.43 43.40
CA ARG A 42 -2.56 55.63 42.49
C ARG A 42 -3.53 54.72 43.25
N THR A 43 -3.07 54.07 44.32
CA THR A 43 -3.88 53.15 45.15
C THR A 43 -4.97 53.88 45.93
N GLU A 44 -4.64 55.04 46.52
CA GLU A 44 -5.60 55.88 47.26
C GLU A 44 -6.74 56.36 46.36
N GLN A 45 -6.48 56.47 45.06
CA GLN A 45 -7.46 56.81 44.03
C GLN A 45 -8.16 55.58 43.43
N GLY A 46 -8.01 54.40 44.04
CA GLY A 46 -8.66 53.15 43.63
C GLY A 46 -7.94 52.38 42.52
N GLY A 47 -6.67 52.69 42.23
CA GLY A 47 -5.84 51.97 41.26
C GLY A 47 -5.06 50.79 41.86
N PRO A 48 -4.27 50.08 41.02
CA PRO A 48 -3.53 48.89 41.44
C PRO A 48 -2.42 49.18 42.48
N LYS A 49 -2.24 48.24 43.43
CA LYS A 49 -1.30 48.34 44.55
C LYS A 49 0.17 48.08 44.18
N THR A 50 0.44 47.62 42.97
CA THR A 50 1.77 47.27 42.45
C THR A 50 1.88 47.66 40.99
N ILE A 51 3.06 48.09 40.56
CA ILE A 51 3.35 48.28 39.13
C ILE A 51 3.44 46.90 38.51
N ASP A 52 2.75 46.69 37.40
CA ASP A 52 2.86 45.46 36.64
C ASP A 52 4.01 45.59 35.63
N PRO A 53 5.18 44.98 35.87
CA PRO A 53 6.31 45.09 34.97
C PRO A 53 6.07 44.42 33.59
N GLY A 54 4.97 43.68 33.41
CA GLY A 54 4.55 43.11 32.13
C GLY A 54 3.73 44.07 31.25
N THR A 55 3.13 45.11 31.84
CA THR A 55 2.23 46.05 31.15
C THR A 55 2.55 47.53 31.41
N GLU A 56 3.43 47.81 32.37
CA GLU A 56 3.77 49.16 32.84
C GLU A 56 5.29 49.32 33.02
N LYS A 57 5.78 50.53 32.73
CA LYS A 57 7.14 51.01 33.00
C LYS A 57 7.10 52.34 33.76
N VAL A 58 8.26 52.80 34.21
CA VAL A 58 8.34 53.98 35.09
C VAL A 58 9.29 55.03 34.53
N ILE A 59 8.84 56.27 34.54
CA ILE A 59 9.61 57.42 34.06
C ILE A 59 9.68 58.47 35.15
N VAL A 60 10.83 59.11 35.29
CA VAL A 60 10.99 60.29 36.14
C VAL A 60 10.83 61.55 35.29
N VAL A 61 9.95 62.44 35.75
CA VAL A 61 9.66 63.72 35.11
C VAL A 61 10.86 64.65 35.22
N GLU A 62 11.28 65.22 34.10
CA GLU A 62 12.34 66.22 34.02
C GLU A 62 11.80 67.65 33.90
N LYS A 63 12.68 68.62 34.16
CA LYS A 63 12.34 70.03 33.99
C LYS A 63 12.03 70.33 32.52
N GLY A 64 10.76 70.66 32.25
CA GLY A 64 10.25 70.97 30.91
C GLY A 64 9.34 69.89 30.33
N ASP A 65 9.22 68.74 30.99
CA ASP A 65 8.32 67.68 30.55
C ASP A 65 6.86 68.08 30.77
N SER A 66 6.00 67.55 29.90
CA SER A 66 4.55 67.56 30.04
C SER A 66 4.01 66.15 29.87
N LEU A 67 2.85 65.83 30.45
CA LEU A 67 2.21 64.52 30.26
C LEU A 67 2.00 64.20 28.78
N SER A 68 1.64 65.19 27.96
CA SER A 68 1.51 65.03 26.51
C SER A 68 2.82 64.69 25.82
N GLN A 69 3.93 65.28 26.26
CA GLN A 69 5.24 64.98 25.70
C GLN A 69 5.71 63.58 26.13
N ILE A 70 5.52 63.21 27.39
CA ILE A 70 5.83 61.87 27.90
C ILE A 70 5.01 60.80 27.17
N ALA A 71 3.71 61.03 26.94
CA ALA A 71 2.86 60.12 26.18
C ALA A 71 3.37 59.92 24.75
N ASN A 72 3.67 61.00 24.03
CA ASN A 72 4.20 60.95 22.66
C ASN A 72 5.56 60.26 22.57
N GLU A 73 6.48 60.55 23.49
CA GLU A 73 7.82 59.95 23.52
C GLU A 73 7.80 58.44 23.82
N ASN A 74 6.70 57.95 24.42
CA ASN A 74 6.54 56.54 24.78
C ASN A 74 5.49 55.82 23.92
N HIS A 75 4.95 56.48 22.89
CA HIS A 75 3.98 55.91 21.95
C HIS A 75 2.73 55.33 22.65
N VAL A 76 2.24 56.04 23.67
CA VAL A 76 1.00 55.74 24.38
C VAL A 76 0.02 56.91 24.25
N SER A 77 -1.28 56.66 24.40
CA SER A 77 -2.24 57.77 24.40
C SER A 77 -2.12 58.58 25.69
N LEU A 78 -2.40 59.89 25.62
CA LEU A 78 -2.44 60.74 26.81
C LEU A 78 -3.49 60.24 27.80
N ASP A 79 -4.62 59.73 27.31
CA ASP A 79 -5.70 59.19 28.13
C ASP A 79 -5.27 57.92 28.87
N ASP A 80 -4.55 57.00 28.22
CA ASP A 80 -4.03 55.78 28.86
C ASP A 80 -2.94 56.11 29.88
N LEU A 81 -2.06 57.06 29.56
CA LEU A 81 -1.06 57.57 30.49
C LEU A 81 -1.73 58.17 31.74
N MET A 82 -2.75 59.00 31.54
CA MET A 82 -3.50 59.59 32.65
C MET A 82 -4.28 58.54 33.44
N ALA A 83 -4.90 57.57 32.76
CA ALA A 83 -5.64 56.49 33.39
C ALA A 83 -4.74 55.59 34.26
N ALA A 84 -3.55 55.25 33.77
CA ALA A 84 -2.54 54.47 34.49
C ALA A 84 -2.11 55.15 35.80
N ASN A 85 -2.09 56.49 35.82
CA ASN A 85 -1.75 57.30 37.00
C ASN A 85 -2.97 57.84 37.76
N ARG A 86 -4.20 57.52 37.32
CA ARG A 86 -5.48 58.03 37.86
C ARG A 86 -5.61 59.57 37.88
N ILE A 87 -4.87 60.26 37.01
CA ILE A 87 -4.90 61.72 36.90
C ILE A 87 -6.21 62.18 36.26
N LYS A 88 -6.93 63.10 36.93
CA LYS A 88 -8.11 63.79 36.35
C LYS A 88 -7.75 65.21 35.96
N LEU A 89 -7.98 65.57 34.70
CA LEU A 89 -7.83 66.95 34.23
C LEU A 89 -8.93 67.84 34.86
N THR A 90 -8.53 68.72 35.76
CA THR A 90 -9.32 69.84 36.26
C THR A 90 -8.57 71.14 35.92
N ALA A 91 -9.24 72.29 36.04
CA ALA A 91 -8.63 73.60 35.76
C ALA A 91 -7.36 73.91 36.59
N ASN A 92 -7.05 73.11 37.63
CA ASN A 92 -5.90 73.28 38.53
C ASN A 92 -5.01 72.01 38.71
N THR A 93 -5.15 70.93 37.91
CA THR A 93 -4.39 69.66 38.11
C THR A 93 -3.40 69.30 37.00
N GLY A 94 -2.75 70.30 36.39
CA GLY A 94 -1.83 70.09 35.26
C GLY A 94 -0.32 70.15 35.57
N ALA A 95 0.11 70.32 36.81
CA ALA A 95 1.54 70.43 37.12
C ALA A 95 2.11 69.06 37.49
N ILE A 96 2.90 68.48 36.59
CA ILE A 96 3.91 67.48 36.95
C ILE A 96 5.19 68.24 37.31
N ASP A 97 5.78 67.94 38.45
CA ASP A 97 6.99 68.60 38.93
C ASP A 97 8.23 67.77 38.56
N PRO A 98 9.39 68.42 38.35
CA PRO A 98 10.63 67.67 38.16
C PRO A 98 10.90 66.74 39.34
N ASN A 99 11.29 65.50 39.03
CA ASN A 99 11.48 64.36 39.94
C ASN A 99 10.21 63.58 40.33
N ASP A 100 9.04 63.96 39.83
CA ASP A 100 7.85 63.12 39.93
C ASP A 100 8.07 61.81 39.17
N VAL A 101 7.38 60.75 39.60
CA VAL A 101 7.41 59.45 38.95
C VAL A 101 6.07 59.20 38.28
N VAL A 102 6.10 58.94 36.97
CA VAL A 102 4.93 58.62 36.15
C VAL A 102 5.00 57.16 35.74
N ILE A 103 3.91 56.44 35.97
CA ILE A 103 3.71 55.05 35.53
C ILE A 103 3.20 55.09 34.09
N VAL A 104 4.00 54.61 33.15
CA VAL A 104 3.72 54.68 31.72
C VAL A 104 3.35 53.28 31.23
N PRO A 105 2.22 53.09 30.54
CA PRO A 105 1.94 51.83 29.86
C PRO A 105 3.04 51.47 28.83
N LEU A 106 3.12 50.22 28.42
CA LEU A 106 3.94 49.86 27.26
C LEU A 106 3.40 50.48 25.97
N ALA A 107 4.26 50.61 24.97
CA ALA A 107 3.92 51.20 23.68
C ALA A 107 2.70 50.50 23.05
N SER A 108 1.71 51.29 22.61
CA SER A 108 0.51 50.72 21.98
C SER A 108 0.86 50.24 20.57
N PRO A 109 0.58 48.97 20.22
CA PRO A 109 0.85 48.45 18.89
C PRO A 109 0.10 49.23 17.80
N GLU A 110 -1.12 49.69 18.08
CA GLU A 110 -1.94 50.50 17.16
C GLU A 110 -1.35 51.89 16.93
N LEU A 111 -1.00 52.60 18.02
CA LEU A 111 -0.43 53.95 17.92
C LEU A 111 0.95 53.93 17.27
N VAL A 112 1.74 52.90 17.54
CA VAL A 112 3.04 52.71 16.88
C VAL A 112 2.84 52.48 15.39
N ALA A 113 1.95 51.58 14.99
CA ALA A 113 1.69 51.30 13.57
C ALA A 113 1.12 52.50 12.79
N GLN A 114 0.28 53.32 13.43
CA GLN A 114 -0.36 54.50 12.82
C GLN A 114 0.49 55.79 12.97
N GLY A 115 1.64 55.70 13.65
CA GLY A 115 2.51 56.84 13.92
C GLY A 115 3.28 57.35 12.69
N PRO A 116 4.02 58.47 12.83
CA PRO A 116 4.84 59.00 11.74
C PRO A 116 5.91 58.00 11.33
N VAL A 117 6.06 57.78 10.01
CA VAL A 117 7.12 56.94 9.43
C VAL A 117 8.39 57.73 9.12
N ASP A 118 9.53 57.03 9.04
CA ASP A 118 10.79 57.58 8.56
C ASP A 118 10.90 57.54 7.02
N GLY A 119 12.06 57.94 6.48
CA GLY A 119 12.31 57.95 5.03
C GLY A 119 12.35 56.55 4.36
N LYS A 120 12.17 55.48 5.13
CA LYS A 120 12.10 54.08 4.69
C LYS A 120 10.72 53.45 4.94
N GLY A 121 9.74 54.26 5.38
CA GLY A 121 8.40 53.76 5.71
C GLY A 121 8.32 53.00 7.03
N VAL A 122 9.33 53.14 7.91
CA VAL A 122 9.34 52.48 9.23
C VAL A 122 8.69 53.41 10.26
N PRO A 123 7.68 52.96 11.02
CA PRO A 123 7.11 53.79 12.07
C PRO A 123 8.15 54.16 13.12
N LYS A 124 8.23 55.45 13.49
CA LYS A 124 9.23 55.95 14.45
C LYS A 124 9.20 55.24 15.81
N GLY A 125 8.05 54.71 16.21
CA GLY A 125 7.90 53.96 17.47
C GLY A 125 8.21 52.47 17.39
N GLU A 126 8.53 51.92 16.21
CA GLU A 126 8.75 50.47 16.03
C GLU A 126 9.89 49.96 16.92
N ALA A 127 10.98 50.72 17.05
CA ALA A 127 12.09 50.36 17.94
C ALA A 127 11.66 50.29 19.41
N ALA A 128 10.87 51.26 19.89
CA ALA A 128 10.36 51.26 21.26
C ALA A 128 9.39 50.09 21.52
N PHE A 129 8.61 49.71 20.52
CA PHE A 129 7.73 48.54 20.58
C PHE A 129 8.52 47.23 20.65
N ILE A 130 9.56 47.08 19.82
CA ILE A 130 10.48 45.93 19.86
C ILE A 130 11.17 45.84 21.22
N ASP A 131 11.64 46.96 21.76
CA ASP A 131 12.28 47.02 23.10
C ASP A 131 11.30 46.59 24.21
N ASP A 132 10.04 47.03 24.16
CA ASP A 132 9.02 46.64 25.14
C ASP A 132 8.72 45.13 25.05
N LEU A 133 8.62 44.55 23.85
CA LEU A 133 8.50 43.10 23.64
C LEU A 133 9.73 42.34 24.15
N TYR A 134 10.93 42.84 23.85
CA TYR A 134 12.20 42.26 24.28
C TYR A 134 12.29 42.25 25.81
N GLY A 135 11.96 43.36 26.46
CA GLY A 135 11.96 43.48 27.91
C GLY A 135 11.02 42.48 28.58
N ARG A 136 9.83 42.24 28.00
CA ARG A 136 8.90 41.21 28.46
C ARG A 136 9.46 39.80 28.25
N GLY A 137 9.95 39.50 27.04
CA GLY A 137 10.56 38.22 26.71
C GLY A 137 11.77 37.87 27.59
N ASN A 138 12.62 38.86 27.87
CA ASN A 138 13.80 38.72 28.74
C ASN A 138 13.39 38.42 30.19
N LYS A 139 12.40 39.15 30.74
CA LYS A 139 11.87 38.88 32.07
C LYS A 139 11.31 37.45 32.18
N LEU A 140 10.61 36.96 31.16
CA LEU A 140 10.15 35.58 31.12
C LEU A 140 11.33 34.60 31.09
N ALA A 141 12.31 34.84 30.21
CA ALA A 141 13.47 33.98 30.06
C ALA A 141 14.33 33.86 31.33
N TYR A 142 14.40 34.93 32.14
CA TYR A 142 15.25 35.03 33.33
C TYR A 142 14.49 35.31 34.63
N ALA A 143 13.23 34.87 34.73
CA ALA A 143 12.43 35.11 35.93
C ALA A 143 13.04 34.44 37.18
N ASP A 144 13.26 35.23 38.25
CA ASP A 144 13.79 34.75 39.54
C ASP A 144 12.83 33.77 40.26
N ASP A 145 11.52 33.87 40.01
CA ASP A 145 10.49 32.99 40.57
C ASP A 145 9.44 32.62 39.50
N PRO A 146 9.73 31.59 38.67
CA PRO A 146 8.86 31.15 37.58
C PRO A 146 7.45 30.74 38.03
N SER A 147 7.26 30.39 39.30
CA SER A 147 5.96 29.90 39.82
C SER A 147 4.88 30.98 39.91
N LYS A 148 5.29 32.26 39.81
CA LYS A 148 4.39 33.42 39.90
C LYS A 148 3.98 34.00 38.54
N ILE A 149 4.46 33.41 37.44
CA ILE A 149 4.26 33.92 36.09
C ILE A 149 3.46 32.91 35.27
N ASP A 150 2.37 33.36 34.65
CA ASP A 150 1.67 32.59 33.63
C ASP A 150 2.37 32.79 32.28
N TYR A 151 3.40 31.98 32.04
CA TYR A 151 4.19 32.00 30.80
C TYR A 151 3.35 31.89 29.53
N ALA A 152 2.26 31.12 29.59
CA ALA A 152 1.40 30.89 28.43
C ALA A 152 0.49 32.10 28.16
N ALA A 153 0.00 32.76 29.21
CA ALA A 153 -0.73 34.02 29.05
C ALA A 153 0.18 35.12 28.49
N GLU A 154 1.37 35.31 29.06
CA GLU A 154 2.29 36.35 28.60
C GLU A 154 2.79 36.13 27.17
N GLY A 155 3.08 34.88 26.80
CA GLY A 155 3.42 34.54 25.41
C GLY A 155 2.29 34.86 24.42
N ARG A 156 1.04 34.58 24.80
CA ARG A 156 -0.14 34.91 23.99
C ARG A 156 -0.39 36.42 23.89
N ASP A 157 -0.12 37.16 24.96
CA ASP A 157 -0.30 38.60 24.97
C ASP A 157 0.75 39.28 24.09
N MET A 158 2.02 38.87 24.16
CA MET A 158 3.06 39.34 23.21
C MET A 158 2.71 38.98 21.76
N GLN A 159 2.18 37.77 21.50
CA GLN A 159 1.72 37.38 20.17
C GLN A 159 0.58 38.28 19.69
N ARG A 160 -0.36 38.61 20.57
CA ARG A 160 -1.47 39.52 20.28
C ARG A 160 -0.98 40.92 19.94
N ASP A 161 -0.02 41.45 20.71
CA ASP A 161 0.53 42.79 20.49
C ASP A 161 1.30 42.87 19.17
N ALA A 162 2.20 41.90 18.91
CA ALA A 162 2.91 41.80 17.64
C ALA A 162 1.91 41.68 16.46
N GLY A 163 0.83 40.93 16.68
CA GLY A 163 -0.24 40.78 15.73
C GLY A 163 -1.02 42.07 15.46
N ALA A 164 -1.42 42.77 16.52
CA ALA A 164 -2.12 44.05 16.44
C ALA A 164 -1.27 45.10 15.72
N TYR A 165 0.03 45.13 16.00
CA TYR A 165 0.98 46.00 15.31
C TYR A 165 0.98 45.71 13.80
N LEU A 166 1.11 44.45 13.40
CA LEU A 166 1.09 44.03 11.99
C LEU A 166 -0.27 44.32 11.31
N ASP A 167 -1.39 44.14 12.01
CA ASP A 167 -2.73 44.36 11.46
C ASP A 167 -3.05 45.84 11.24
N ASN A 168 -2.44 46.74 12.02
CA ASN A 168 -2.63 48.17 11.90
C ASN A 168 -1.69 48.85 10.89
N LEU A 169 -0.67 48.13 10.39
CA LEU A 169 0.15 48.62 9.29
C LEU A 169 -0.59 48.55 7.94
N PRO A 170 -0.27 49.46 7.00
CA PRO A 170 -0.68 49.33 5.60
C PRO A 170 -0.33 47.95 5.05
N LYS A 171 -1.26 47.33 4.30
CA LYS A 171 -1.10 45.95 3.81
C LYS A 171 0.22 45.73 3.06
N ALA A 172 0.68 46.73 2.29
CA ALA A 172 1.92 46.67 1.53
C ALA A 172 3.20 46.65 2.41
N GLU A 173 3.11 47.09 3.67
CA GLU A 173 4.26 47.23 4.57
C GLU A 173 4.39 46.05 5.55
N ARG A 174 3.33 45.26 5.72
CA ARG A 174 3.26 44.17 6.72
C ARG A 174 4.37 43.13 6.56
N GLN A 175 4.65 42.70 5.33
CA GLN A 175 5.70 41.70 5.07
C GLN A 175 7.10 42.25 5.39
N ALA A 176 7.36 43.53 5.08
CA ALA A 176 8.63 44.16 5.42
C ALA A 176 8.77 44.35 6.95
N ALA A 177 7.69 44.70 7.64
CA ALA A 177 7.67 44.80 9.09
C ALA A 177 7.85 43.44 9.77
N ALA A 178 7.22 42.38 9.26
CA ALA A 178 7.42 41.01 9.73
C ALA A 178 8.90 40.58 9.66
N LEU A 179 9.59 40.88 8.55
CA LEU A 179 11.02 40.60 8.42
C LEU A 179 11.86 41.42 9.41
N ARG A 180 11.53 42.70 9.68
CA ARG A 180 12.24 43.50 10.70
C ARG A 180 12.05 42.97 12.11
N LEU A 181 10.82 42.59 12.47
CA LEU A 181 10.50 42.00 13.76
C LEU A 181 11.23 40.67 13.98
N ILE A 182 11.18 39.75 13.01
CA ILE A 182 11.81 38.43 13.17
C ILE A 182 13.34 38.49 13.16
N ASN A 183 13.92 39.44 12.41
CA ASN A 183 15.37 39.66 12.35
C ASN A 183 15.92 40.53 13.49
N SER A 184 15.07 40.96 14.43
CA SER A 184 15.52 41.61 15.66
C SER A 184 16.29 40.62 16.55
N ASP A 185 17.20 41.13 17.38
CA ASP A 185 17.96 40.28 18.28
C ASP A 185 17.07 39.81 19.45
N TRP A 186 16.67 38.54 19.41
CA TRP A 186 15.88 37.90 20.45
C TRP A 186 16.68 36.93 21.33
N LEU A 187 18.02 36.95 21.26
CA LEU A 187 18.88 35.95 21.91
C LEU A 187 18.58 35.80 23.41
N ASP A 188 18.45 36.93 24.12
CA ASP A 188 18.12 36.95 25.56
C ASP A 188 16.61 37.17 25.81
N ALA A 189 15.77 37.07 24.78
CA ALA A 189 14.32 37.29 24.86
C ALA A 189 13.55 36.24 24.03
N GLY A 190 14.01 34.98 24.06
CA GLY A 190 13.45 33.87 23.28
C GLY A 190 11.92 33.73 23.32
N PRO A 191 11.24 33.90 24.47
CA PRO A 191 9.77 33.90 24.53
C PRO A 191 9.10 34.96 23.65
N ALA A 192 9.68 36.16 23.54
CA ALA A 192 9.18 37.21 22.67
C ALA A 192 9.43 36.87 21.19
N GLY A 193 10.63 36.37 20.86
CA GLY A 193 10.94 35.91 19.50
C GLY A 193 9.97 34.81 19.00
N ASN A 194 9.61 33.86 19.86
CA ASN A 194 8.61 32.84 19.54
C ASN A 194 7.20 33.43 19.34
N ALA A 195 6.80 34.38 20.19
CA ALA A 195 5.50 35.04 20.09
C ALA A 195 5.38 35.89 18.81
N VAL A 196 6.45 36.62 18.46
CA VAL A 196 6.57 37.37 17.20
C VAL A 196 6.48 36.43 16.00
N LYS A 197 7.22 35.31 16.01
CA LYS A 197 7.15 34.31 14.95
C LYS A 197 5.74 33.76 14.77
N ALA A 198 5.08 33.36 15.85
CA ALA A 198 3.71 32.87 15.82
C ALA A 198 2.73 33.92 15.27
N ALA A 199 2.87 35.19 15.65
CA ALA A 199 2.02 36.28 15.16
C ALA A 199 2.17 36.52 13.64
N ILE A 200 3.39 36.38 13.12
CA ILE A 200 3.72 36.49 11.69
C ILE A 200 3.08 35.32 10.92
N GLU A 201 3.31 34.09 11.39
CA GLU A 201 2.80 32.86 10.75
C GLU A 201 1.27 32.80 10.75
N GLU A 202 0.61 33.22 11.83
CA GLU A 202 -0.85 33.32 11.95
C GLU A 202 -1.48 34.24 10.88
N ARG A 203 -0.72 35.23 10.40
CA ARG A 203 -1.15 36.19 9.37
C ARG A 203 -0.76 35.79 7.95
N GLY A 204 -0.17 34.60 7.78
CA GLY A 204 0.31 34.11 6.48
C GLY A 204 1.50 34.89 5.92
N LEU A 205 2.17 35.69 6.77
CA LEU A 205 3.39 36.41 6.41
C LEU A 205 4.60 35.48 6.53
N LYS A 206 5.64 35.73 5.73
CA LYS A 206 6.86 34.91 5.72
C LYS A 206 7.91 35.47 6.68
N THR A 207 8.72 34.59 7.27
CA THR A 207 9.83 34.96 8.15
C THR A 207 11.20 34.93 7.46
N ASP A 208 11.26 34.45 6.22
CA ASP A 208 12.48 34.25 5.46
C ASP A 208 12.53 35.20 4.26
N GLU A 209 13.58 36.02 4.17
CA GLU A 209 13.73 37.03 3.13
C GLU A 209 13.93 36.39 1.74
N GLU A 210 14.61 35.24 1.65
CA GLU A 210 14.80 34.52 0.39
C GLU A 210 13.46 34.07 -0.20
N SER A 211 12.58 33.52 0.64
CA SER A 211 11.23 33.11 0.27
C SER A 211 10.35 34.29 -0.14
N VAL A 212 10.46 35.44 0.54
CA VAL A 212 9.73 36.66 0.15
C VAL A 212 10.17 37.16 -1.22
N ILE A 213 11.48 37.20 -1.47
CA ILE A 213 12.02 37.57 -2.77
C ILE A 213 11.56 36.58 -3.83
N ALA A 214 11.63 35.27 -3.56
CA ALA A 214 11.21 34.23 -4.49
C ALA A 214 9.73 34.35 -4.88
N ASP A 215 8.83 34.49 -3.90
CA ASP A 215 7.38 34.67 -4.13
C ASP A 215 7.12 35.97 -4.91
N GLY A 216 7.82 37.06 -4.56
CA GLY A 216 7.69 38.35 -5.22
C GLY A 216 8.13 38.34 -6.68
N ILE A 217 9.26 37.70 -6.99
CA ILE A 217 9.73 37.57 -8.38
C ILE A 217 8.89 36.55 -9.16
N TYR A 218 8.37 35.50 -8.51
CA TYR A 218 7.43 34.56 -9.13
C TYR A 218 6.17 35.29 -9.58
N ASP A 219 5.51 36.01 -8.68
CA ASP A 219 4.29 36.77 -8.95
C ASP A 219 4.47 37.79 -10.07
N ARG A 220 5.61 38.50 -10.07
CA ARG A 220 5.95 39.45 -11.14
C ARG A 220 6.21 38.72 -12.46
N GLY A 221 7.00 37.66 -12.43
CA GLY A 221 7.31 36.87 -13.61
C GLY A 221 6.07 36.24 -14.25
N ASN A 222 5.16 35.71 -13.43
CA ASN A 222 3.88 35.18 -13.85
C ASN A 222 3.00 36.26 -14.49
N ARG A 223 2.86 37.41 -13.83
CA ARG A 223 2.12 38.55 -14.40
C ARG A 223 2.68 39.01 -15.74
N ILE A 224 4.01 39.04 -15.90
CA ILE A 224 4.64 39.39 -17.18
C ILE A 224 4.32 38.32 -18.22
N GLN A 225 4.54 37.04 -17.92
CA GLN A 225 4.38 35.90 -18.84
C GLN A 225 2.96 35.74 -19.39
N TYR A 226 1.94 36.02 -18.58
CA TYR A 226 0.53 35.86 -18.96
C TYR A 226 -0.19 37.20 -19.19
N SER A 227 0.55 38.30 -19.36
CA SER A 227 -0.06 39.58 -19.68
C SER A 227 -0.47 39.65 -21.16
N ASP A 228 -1.72 40.05 -21.38
CA ASP A 228 -2.25 40.44 -22.70
C ASP A 228 -2.06 41.93 -23.00
N ASP A 229 -1.46 42.72 -22.08
CA ASP A 229 -1.24 44.15 -22.30
C ASP A 229 -0.08 44.38 -23.29
N PRO A 230 -0.34 44.93 -24.49
CA PRO A 230 0.70 45.18 -25.50
C PRO A 230 1.70 46.27 -25.10
N LYS A 231 1.49 46.95 -23.97
CA LYS A 231 2.42 47.97 -23.44
C LYS A 231 3.51 47.38 -22.52
N ILE A 232 3.41 46.11 -22.12
CA ILE A 232 4.44 45.49 -21.31
C ILE A 232 5.67 45.20 -22.17
N ASP A 233 6.77 45.88 -21.85
CA ASP A 233 8.09 45.54 -22.38
C ASP A 233 8.68 44.41 -21.53
N TYR A 234 8.56 43.18 -22.07
CA TYR A 234 9.05 41.97 -21.44
C TYR A 234 10.53 42.06 -21.01
N GLN A 235 11.37 42.69 -21.81
CA GLN A 235 12.80 42.74 -21.54
C GLN A 235 13.12 43.77 -20.45
N ALA A 236 12.45 44.92 -20.48
CA ALA A 236 12.59 45.94 -19.43
C ALA A 236 12.08 45.43 -18.07
N GLU A 237 10.92 44.79 -18.03
CA GLU A 237 10.33 44.28 -16.78
C GLU A 237 11.14 43.12 -16.19
N THR A 238 11.65 42.22 -17.03
CA THR A 238 12.60 41.17 -16.60
C THR A 238 13.88 41.80 -16.04
N GLY A 239 14.38 42.87 -16.67
CA GLY A 239 15.54 43.62 -16.21
C GLY A 239 15.35 44.24 -14.82
N GLU A 240 14.16 44.77 -14.51
CA GLU A 240 13.86 45.27 -13.16
C GLU A 240 13.77 44.14 -12.12
N ILE A 241 13.24 42.95 -12.47
CA ILE A 241 13.31 41.78 -11.59
C ILE A 241 14.77 41.42 -11.30
N ALA A 242 15.62 41.37 -12.32
CA ALA A 242 17.04 41.02 -12.17
C ALA A 242 17.79 42.04 -11.30
N LYS A 243 17.46 43.33 -11.43
CA LYS A 243 18.04 44.40 -10.62
C LYS A 243 17.67 44.29 -9.15
N ASP A 244 16.41 44.00 -8.84
CA ASP A 244 15.95 43.81 -7.47
C ASP A 244 16.58 42.55 -6.86
N LEU A 245 16.65 41.47 -7.63
CA LEU A 245 17.30 40.23 -7.22
C LEU A 245 18.79 40.44 -6.94
N LYS A 246 19.48 41.16 -7.83
CA LYS A 246 20.89 41.53 -7.64
C LYS A 246 21.08 42.33 -6.36
N ALA A 247 20.23 43.34 -6.12
CA ALA A 247 20.30 44.15 -4.91
C ALA A 247 20.07 43.33 -3.63
N TYR A 248 19.23 42.30 -3.68
CA TYR A 248 19.07 41.33 -2.59
C TYR A 248 20.34 40.48 -2.41
N VAL A 249 20.83 39.83 -3.47
CA VAL A 249 21.99 38.92 -3.39
C VAL A 249 23.27 39.64 -2.98
N GLU A 250 23.48 40.90 -3.38
CA GLU A 250 24.66 41.68 -3.00
C GLU A 250 24.71 42.02 -1.50
N LYS A 251 23.57 42.04 -0.80
CA LYS A 251 23.51 42.19 0.66
C LYS A 251 24.02 40.96 1.41
N LEU A 252 23.98 39.79 0.77
CA LEU A 252 24.41 38.54 1.38
C LEU A 252 25.95 38.46 1.43
N PRO A 253 26.50 37.75 2.44
CA PRO A 253 27.92 37.41 2.48
C PRO A 253 28.38 36.75 1.17
N GLU A 254 29.56 37.11 0.67
CA GLU A 254 30.04 36.66 -0.65
C GLU A 254 30.00 35.13 -0.81
N LYS A 255 30.33 34.38 0.25
CA LYS A 255 30.31 32.92 0.29
C LYS A 255 28.90 32.30 0.13
N GLU A 256 27.84 33.05 0.42
CA GLU A 256 26.44 32.59 0.39
C GLU A 256 25.73 32.95 -0.92
N ARG A 257 26.29 33.87 -1.72
CA ARG A 257 25.66 34.38 -2.95
C ARG A 257 25.41 33.29 -3.99
N SER A 258 26.43 32.47 -4.24
CA SER A 258 26.35 31.39 -5.23
C SER A 258 25.31 30.35 -4.84
N GLU A 259 25.33 29.92 -3.58
CA GLU A 259 24.37 28.93 -3.07
C GLU A 259 22.94 29.47 -3.07
N THR A 260 22.75 30.73 -2.69
CA THR A 260 21.44 31.39 -2.70
C THR A 260 20.88 31.52 -4.11
N LEU A 261 21.70 31.96 -5.07
CA LEU A 261 21.29 32.02 -6.48
C LEU A 261 20.94 30.64 -7.04
N GLN A 262 21.67 29.60 -6.66
CA GLN A 262 21.34 28.23 -7.06
C GLN A 262 20.00 27.79 -6.46
N ARG A 263 19.76 28.00 -5.16
CA ARG A 263 18.48 27.66 -4.52
C ARG A 263 17.30 28.41 -5.15
N LEU A 264 17.49 29.68 -5.47
CA LEU A 264 16.50 30.46 -6.22
C LEU A 264 16.27 29.84 -7.60
N TYR A 265 17.33 29.50 -8.33
CA TYR A 265 17.22 28.86 -9.65
C TYR A 265 16.51 27.50 -9.59
N ASP A 266 16.66 26.74 -8.51
CA ASP A 266 16.10 25.41 -8.32
C ASP A 266 14.60 25.37 -8.01
N ARG A 267 14.02 26.51 -7.65
CA ARG A 267 12.57 26.62 -7.43
C ARG A 267 11.79 26.32 -8.72
N ASP A 268 10.51 26.02 -8.55
CA ASP A 268 9.59 25.82 -9.65
C ASP A 268 9.25 27.17 -10.31
N TRP A 269 9.66 27.31 -11.56
CA TRP A 269 9.44 28.51 -12.38
C TRP A 269 8.57 28.22 -13.61
N THR A 270 7.81 27.12 -13.61
CA THR A 270 7.02 26.65 -14.77
C THR A 270 6.12 27.76 -15.35
N ASP A 271 5.51 28.57 -14.47
CA ASP A 271 4.61 29.66 -14.84
C ASP A 271 5.23 31.06 -14.63
N ALA A 272 6.55 31.15 -14.51
CA ALA A 272 7.26 32.41 -14.25
C ALA A 272 8.64 32.45 -14.94
N ALA A 273 8.68 32.14 -16.24
CA ALA A 273 9.88 32.17 -17.06
C ALA A 273 10.67 33.51 -17.00
N PRO A 274 10.03 34.71 -16.94
CA PRO A 274 10.76 35.96 -16.72
C PRO A 274 11.54 35.99 -15.41
N ALA A 275 11.02 35.39 -14.34
CA ALA A 275 11.74 35.30 -13.07
C ALA A 275 12.98 34.40 -13.19
N ARG A 276 12.84 33.25 -13.87
CA ARG A 276 13.98 32.37 -14.18
C ARG A 276 15.07 33.09 -14.97
N MET A 277 14.70 33.80 -16.04
CA MET A 277 15.66 34.59 -16.84
C MET A 277 16.36 35.65 -15.99
N ALA A 278 15.62 36.34 -15.12
CA ALA A 278 16.19 37.34 -14.22
C ALA A 278 17.21 36.73 -13.23
N ILE A 279 16.98 35.51 -12.75
CA ILE A 279 17.94 34.76 -11.91
C ILE A 279 19.22 34.45 -12.71
N GLU A 280 19.07 33.95 -13.95
CA GLU A 280 20.21 33.66 -14.83
C GLU A 280 21.03 34.91 -15.16
N ASP A 281 20.37 36.02 -15.44
CA ASP A 281 21.03 37.30 -15.74
C ASP A 281 21.72 37.89 -14.51
N THR A 282 21.11 37.74 -13.33
CA THR A 282 21.74 38.11 -12.05
C THR A 282 22.99 37.27 -11.79
N ALA A 283 22.92 35.95 -12.01
CA ALA A 283 24.06 35.06 -11.86
C ALA A 283 25.20 35.43 -12.83
N LYS A 284 24.90 35.70 -14.10
CA LYS A 284 25.88 36.20 -15.08
C LYS A 284 26.51 37.52 -14.63
N ALA A 285 25.70 38.48 -14.17
CA ALA A 285 26.17 39.79 -13.71
C ALA A 285 27.07 39.71 -12.47
N LEU A 286 26.88 38.69 -11.64
CA LEU A 286 27.69 38.41 -10.44
C LEU A 286 28.79 37.38 -10.68
N ASN A 287 29.01 36.94 -11.93
CA ASN A 287 29.98 35.92 -12.32
C ASN A 287 29.83 34.59 -11.55
N VAL A 288 28.59 34.19 -11.29
CA VAL A 288 28.21 32.92 -10.66
C VAL A 288 27.77 31.93 -11.74
N SER A 289 28.39 30.75 -11.76
CA SER A 289 27.96 29.65 -12.63
C SER A 289 26.87 28.85 -11.95
N LEU A 290 25.66 28.89 -12.50
CA LEU A 290 24.56 28.03 -12.07
C LEU A 290 24.74 26.63 -12.65
N ARG A 291 24.50 25.60 -11.84
CA ARG A 291 24.34 24.23 -12.34
C ARG A 291 22.96 24.09 -12.98
N ALA A 292 22.88 23.24 -13.99
CA ALA A 292 21.62 22.89 -14.62
C ALA A 292 20.59 22.46 -13.57
N SER A 293 19.34 22.84 -13.80
CA SER A 293 18.22 22.57 -12.91
C SER A 293 17.04 22.09 -13.73
N THR A 294 16.28 21.17 -13.17
CA THR A 294 14.98 20.74 -13.74
C THR A 294 13.83 21.57 -13.17
N HIS A 295 14.13 22.50 -12.24
CA HIS A 295 13.17 23.35 -11.53
C HIS A 295 12.13 22.55 -10.74
N ALA A 296 12.51 21.35 -10.26
CA ALA A 296 11.61 20.49 -9.50
C ALA A 296 11.45 20.90 -8.02
N GLY A 297 12.09 21.99 -7.61
CA GLY A 297 12.13 22.47 -6.23
C GLY A 297 13.48 22.24 -5.56
N VAL A 298 13.83 23.17 -4.67
CA VAL A 298 15.14 23.27 -4.01
C VAL A 298 15.61 21.96 -3.38
N ASP A 299 14.76 21.30 -2.59
CA ASP A 299 15.14 20.09 -1.86
C ASP A 299 15.39 18.89 -2.78
N ALA A 300 14.58 18.74 -3.83
CA ALA A 300 14.71 17.63 -4.77
C ALA A 300 15.99 17.78 -5.62
N GLU A 301 16.25 19.01 -6.10
CA GLU A 301 17.45 19.37 -6.86
C GLU A 301 18.73 19.19 -6.03
N ALA A 302 18.75 19.70 -4.79
CA ALA A 302 19.91 19.57 -3.91
C ALA A 302 20.25 18.10 -3.59
N ARG A 303 19.23 17.28 -3.31
CA ARG A 303 19.41 15.84 -3.09
C ARG A 303 19.90 15.12 -4.34
N ALA A 304 19.33 15.43 -5.51
CA ALA A 304 19.77 14.85 -6.78
C ALA A 304 21.24 15.19 -7.07
N ARG A 305 21.65 16.45 -6.90
CA ARG A 305 23.06 16.85 -7.09
C ARG A 305 23.99 16.16 -6.11
N THR A 306 23.59 16.01 -4.85
CA THR A 306 24.38 15.26 -3.86
C THR A 306 24.62 13.81 -4.31
N ILE A 307 23.59 13.16 -4.84
CA ILE A 307 23.69 11.80 -5.40
C ILE A 307 24.64 11.77 -6.61
N ILE A 308 24.48 12.71 -7.54
CA ILE A 308 25.30 12.82 -8.75
C ILE A 308 26.76 13.09 -8.41
N ASP A 309 27.03 14.01 -7.48
CA ASP A 309 28.39 14.38 -7.07
C ASP A 309 29.08 13.22 -6.34
N THR A 310 28.34 12.52 -5.49
CA THR A 310 28.82 11.30 -4.81
C THR A 310 29.13 10.19 -5.81
N ALA A 311 28.30 10.03 -6.84
CA ALA A 311 28.54 9.07 -7.91
C ALA A 311 29.77 9.45 -8.75
N ASN A 312 29.90 10.73 -9.14
CA ASN A 312 31.07 11.25 -9.86
C ASN A 312 32.38 11.05 -9.10
N ALA A 313 32.35 11.13 -7.76
CA ALA A 313 33.53 10.93 -6.91
C ALA A 313 33.96 9.46 -6.75
N ALA A 314 33.14 8.49 -7.19
CA ALA A 314 33.30 7.08 -6.86
C ALA A 314 34.37 6.32 -7.66
N GLY A 315 35.08 6.97 -8.58
CA GLY A 315 36.16 6.32 -9.35
C GLY A 315 35.85 6.21 -10.85
N GLY A 316 35.91 4.99 -11.41
CA GLY A 316 35.71 4.75 -12.85
C GLY A 316 34.25 4.92 -13.32
N PRO A 317 33.99 5.05 -14.63
CA PRO A 317 32.62 5.22 -15.15
C PRO A 317 31.64 4.12 -14.74
N ASP A 318 32.10 2.87 -14.62
CA ASP A 318 31.27 1.75 -14.17
C ASP A 318 30.90 1.85 -12.68
N GLU A 319 31.83 2.26 -11.83
CA GLU A 319 31.58 2.47 -10.40
C GLU A 319 30.67 3.70 -10.16
N ALA A 320 30.89 4.78 -10.90
CA ALA A 320 30.05 5.97 -10.85
C ALA A 320 28.58 5.65 -11.20
N PHE A 321 28.35 4.90 -12.29
CA PHE A 321 27.00 4.45 -12.63
C PHE A 321 26.39 3.54 -11.56
N ARG A 322 27.15 2.59 -10.99
CA ARG A 322 26.63 1.73 -9.91
C ARG A 322 26.21 2.52 -8.68
N LYS A 323 26.97 3.55 -8.30
CA LYS A 323 26.61 4.44 -7.18
C LYS A 323 25.37 5.27 -7.49
N LEU A 324 25.29 5.85 -8.69
CA LEU A 324 24.10 6.57 -9.16
C LEU A 324 22.87 5.65 -9.13
N SER A 325 22.98 4.45 -9.69
CA SER A 325 21.92 3.46 -9.80
C SER A 325 21.40 2.99 -8.43
N SER A 326 22.31 2.68 -7.50
CA SER A 326 21.97 2.29 -6.12
C SER A 326 21.26 3.41 -5.36
N ALA A 327 21.76 4.65 -5.47
CA ALA A 327 21.14 5.81 -4.85
C ALA A 327 19.78 6.13 -5.48
N TYR A 328 19.64 6.00 -6.80
CA TYR A 328 18.38 6.20 -7.51
C TYR A 328 17.28 5.24 -7.03
N GLY A 329 17.60 3.94 -6.90
CA GLY A 329 16.64 2.93 -6.46
C GLY A 329 16.10 3.15 -5.03
N SER A 330 16.82 3.92 -4.20
CA SER A 330 16.41 4.28 -2.83
C SER A 330 15.89 5.72 -2.70
N ALA A 331 15.98 6.53 -3.74
CA ALA A 331 15.55 7.93 -3.73
C ALA A 331 14.01 8.07 -3.78
N ALA A 332 13.50 9.17 -3.23
CA ALA A 332 12.09 9.50 -3.32
C ALA A 332 11.66 9.77 -4.78
N PRO A 333 10.37 9.55 -5.16
CA PRO A 333 9.92 9.65 -6.55
C PRO A 333 10.20 11.01 -7.23
N GLU A 334 10.16 12.11 -6.49
CA GLU A 334 10.54 13.45 -6.95
C GLU A 334 12.03 13.55 -7.29
N VAL A 335 12.91 12.98 -6.47
CA VAL A 335 14.36 12.95 -6.72
C VAL A 335 14.68 12.04 -7.91
N GLN A 336 14.00 10.90 -8.03
CA GLN A 336 14.14 10.02 -9.20
C GLN A 336 13.81 10.76 -10.51
N ARG A 337 12.74 11.56 -10.53
CA ARG A 337 12.37 12.37 -11.70
C ARG A 337 13.45 13.38 -12.07
N VAL A 338 14.03 14.07 -11.08
CA VAL A 338 15.16 14.99 -11.30
C VAL A 338 16.37 14.24 -11.87
N LEU A 339 16.73 13.10 -11.28
CA LEU A 339 17.88 12.30 -11.73
C LEU A 339 17.73 11.80 -13.18
N LEU A 340 16.52 11.40 -13.60
CA LEU A 340 16.28 11.01 -15.00
C LEU A 340 16.36 12.17 -15.99
N SER A 341 16.06 13.39 -15.53
CA SER A 341 15.98 14.59 -16.38
C SER A 341 17.25 15.46 -16.31
N SER A 342 18.17 15.14 -15.39
CA SER A 342 19.39 15.90 -15.14
C SER A 342 20.46 15.63 -16.21
N GLU A 343 21.00 16.69 -16.81
CA GLU A 343 22.12 16.62 -17.76
C GLU A 343 23.40 16.03 -17.13
N ASP A 344 23.66 16.33 -15.85
CA ASP A 344 24.82 15.81 -15.13
C ASP A 344 24.70 14.30 -14.90
N ALA A 345 23.50 13.83 -14.54
CA ALA A 345 23.23 12.39 -14.42
C ALA A 345 23.33 11.69 -15.78
N LYS A 346 22.80 12.31 -16.84
CA LYS A 346 22.94 11.80 -18.21
C LYS A 346 24.40 11.65 -18.62
N THR A 347 25.24 12.62 -18.29
CA THR A 347 26.68 12.57 -18.56
C THR A 347 27.37 11.38 -17.88
N LEU A 348 26.96 11.03 -16.65
CA LEU A 348 27.44 9.83 -15.96
C LEU A 348 27.03 8.55 -16.70
N ILE A 349 25.78 8.47 -17.15
CA ILE A 349 25.24 7.34 -17.91
C ILE A 349 25.99 7.20 -19.25
N ASP A 350 26.21 8.29 -19.97
CA ASP A 350 26.91 8.31 -21.26
C ASP A 350 28.37 7.86 -21.14
N LYS A 351 29.06 8.27 -20.06
CA LYS A 351 30.43 7.79 -19.76
C LYS A 351 30.45 6.28 -19.47
N ALA A 352 29.47 5.77 -18.71
CA ALA A 352 29.36 4.35 -18.42
C ALA A 352 29.01 3.52 -19.66
N ALA A 353 28.10 4.03 -20.51
CA ALA A 353 27.76 3.42 -21.79
C ALA A 353 28.96 3.36 -22.74
N SER A 354 29.71 4.46 -22.84
CA SER A 354 30.95 4.55 -23.64
C SER A 354 32.02 3.60 -23.12
N TRP A 355 32.16 3.48 -21.80
CA TRP A 355 33.08 2.53 -21.17
C TRP A 355 32.68 1.08 -21.51
N ALA A 356 31.39 0.75 -21.39
CA ALA A 356 30.89 -0.59 -21.65
C ALA A 356 31.04 -1.00 -23.13
N SER A 357 30.78 -0.07 -24.05
CA SER A 357 30.81 -0.27 -25.50
C SER A 357 32.18 -0.04 -26.14
N LYS A 358 33.20 0.36 -25.37
CA LYS A 358 34.56 0.59 -25.84
C LYS A 358 35.14 -0.54 -26.71
N PRO A 359 34.98 -1.84 -26.36
CA PRO A 359 35.47 -2.91 -27.22
C PRO A 359 34.90 -2.84 -28.65
N LEU A 360 33.61 -2.50 -28.81
CA LEU A 360 32.99 -2.33 -30.12
C LEU A 360 33.34 -1.00 -30.80
N ALA A 361 33.66 0.04 -30.04
CA ALA A 361 34.20 1.28 -30.60
C ALA A 361 35.55 1.03 -31.30
N ASP A 362 36.41 0.21 -30.69
CA ASP A 362 37.75 -0.13 -31.19
C ASP A 362 37.75 -1.32 -32.18
N TYR A 363 36.59 -1.97 -32.39
CA TYR A 363 36.44 -3.19 -33.18
C TYR A 363 36.86 -3.04 -34.66
N GLN A 364 37.70 -3.98 -35.11
CA GLN A 364 38.17 -4.10 -36.50
C GLN A 364 37.75 -5.44 -37.10
N PRO A 365 36.77 -5.49 -38.04
CA PRO A 365 36.15 -6.73 -38.54
C PRO A 365 37.07 -7.80 -39.13
N GLY A 366 38.33 -7.47 -39.49
CA GLY A 366 39.29 -8.40 -40.07
C GLY A 366 40.37 -8.94 -39.14
N LYS A 367 40.37 -8.59 -37.84
CA LYS A 367 41.46 -8.94 -36.90
C LYS A 367 41.07 -9.81 -35.71
N GLY A 368 39.77 -9.96 -35.41
CA GLY A 368 39.29 -10.77 -34.30
C GLY A 368 38.24 -11.76 -34.75
N VAL A 369 38.51 -13.05 -34.60
CA VAL A 369 37.55 -14.14 -34.81
C VAL A 369 37.57 -15.05 -33.59
N SER A 370 36.68 -14.83 -32.63
CA SER A 370 36.18 -15.89 -31.76
C SER A 370 34.84 -15.47 -31.17
N ASP A 371 34.02 -16.45 -30.78
CA ASP A 371 32.72 -16.29 -30.13
C ASP A 371 32.81 -15.63 -28.73
N GLN A 372 34.01 -15.27 -28.28
CA GLN A 372 34.33 -14.46 -27.09
C GLN A 372 34.84 -13.03 -27.42
N GLY A 373 34.61 -12.55 -28.66
CA GLY A 373 35.12 -11.26 -29.14
C GLY A 373 34.47 -10.02 -28.51
N ASP A 374 34.83 -8.84 -29.04
CA ASP A 374 34.46 -7.51 -28.53
C ASP A 374 32.96 -7.30 -28.27
N ALA A 375 32.10 -7.93 -29.07
CA ALA A 375 30.65 -7.91 -28.88
C ALA A 375 30.22 -8.63 -27.59
N ALA A 376 30.80 -9.79 -27.28
CA ALA A 376 30.50 -10.52 -26.05
C ALA A 376 30.98 -9.73 -24.82
N THR A 377 32.19 -9.17 -24.87
CA THR A 377 32.70 -8.29 -23.78
C THR A 377 31.82 -7.07 -23.57
N THR A 378 31.33 -6.45 -24.65
CA THR A 378 30.42 -5.29 -24.55
C THR A 378 29.10 -5.68 -23.90
N MET A 379 28.48 -6.80 -24.32
CA MET A 379 27.23 -7.26 -23.73
C MET A 379 27.42 -7.67 -22.26
N ALA A 380 28.50 -8.36 -21.91
CA ALA A 380 28.82 -8.69 -20.52
C ALA A 380 29.03 -7.44 -19.65
N ASN A 381 29.66 -6.39 -20.19
CA ASN A 381 29.82 -5.11 -19.48
C ASN A 381 28.48 -4.41 -19.22
N LEU A 382 27.60 -4.38 -20.22
CA LEU A 382 26.25 -3.81 -20.10
C LEU A 382 25.38 -4.64 -19.16
N GLU A 383 25.44 -5.96 -19.25
CA GLU A 383 24.78 -6.89 -18.33
C GLU A 383 25.21 -6.59 -16.89
N ARG A 384 26.52 -6.48 -16.64
CA ARG A 384 27.07 -6.19 -15.31
C ARG A 384 26.65 -4.82 -14.76
N LEU A 385 26.42 -3.83 -15.62
CA LEU A 385 25.96 -2.50 -15.22
C LEU A 385 24.44 -2.46 -14.99
N THR A 386 23.67 -3.19 -15.79
CA THR A 386 22.21 -3.30 -15.61
C THR A 386 21.81 -4.20 -14.43
N ALA A 387 22.71 -5.04 -13.93
CA ALA A 387 22.46 -5.90 -12.78
C ALA A 387 22.13 -5.08 -11.51
N GLY A 388 20.89 -5.21 -11.02
CA GLY A 388 20.41 -4.50 -9.83
C GLY A 388 20.09 -3.02 -10.05
N ALA A 389 20.15 -2.53 -11.30
CA ALA A 389 19.75 -1.17 -11.63
C ALA A 389 18.23 -1.03 -11.77
N ASP A 390 17.68 0.15 -11.47
CA ASP A 390 16.29 0.45 -11.83
C ASP A 390 16.13 0.31 -13.35
N PRO A 391 15.09 -0.39 -13.83
CA PRO A 391 14.89 -0.64 -15.25
C PRO A 391 14.90 0.63 -16.13
N ARG A 392 14.47 1.79 -15.61
CA ARG A 392 14.50 3.06 -16.34
C ARG A 392 15.94 3.55 -16.59
N LEU A 393 16.82 3.45 -15.59
CA LEU A 393 18.23 3.77 -15.76
C LEU A 393 18.96 2.76 -16.65
N ALA A 394 18.58 1.49 -16.56
CA ALA A 394 19.12 0.45 -17.44
C ALA A 394 18.74 0.71 -18.91
N VAL A 395 17.52 1.17 -19.20
CA VAL A 395 17.11 1.61 -20.55
C VAL A 395 17.99 2.77 -21.03
N GLU A 396 18.19 3.81 -20.22
CA GLU A 396 19.02 4.96 -20.61
C GLU A 396 20.47 4.56 -20.91
N LEU A 397 21.06 3.70 -20.07
CA LEU A 397 22.41 3.18 -20.27
C LEU A 397 22.55 2.42 -21.59
N VAL A 398 21.65 1.47 -21.84
CA VAL A 398 21.72 0.64 -23.05
C VAL A 398 21.43 1.50 -24.28
N SER A 399 20.44 2.40 -24.21
CA SER A 399 20.12 3.35 -25.29
C SER A 399 21.30 4.22 -25.67
N SER A 400 22.08 4.69 -24.69
CA SER A 400 23.30 5.47 -24.90
C SER A 400 24.44 4.65 -25.51
N ALA A 401 24.49 3.33 -25.25
CA ALA A 401 25.46 2.42 -25.87
C ALA A 401 25.12 2.02 -27.32
N MET A 402 23.83 2.03 -27.69
CA MET A 402 23.35 1.52 -28.98
C MET A 402 24.02 2.16 -30.23
N PRO A 403 24.24 3.49 -30.32
CA PRO A 403 24.91 4.07 -31.48
C PRO A 403 26.29 3.46 -31.78
N THR A 404 27.04 3.10 -30.73
CA THR A 404 28.36 2.46 -30.88
C THR A 404 28.22 1.02 -31.38
N ILE A 405 27.23 0.28 -30.87
CA ILE A 405 26.95 -1.10 -31.26
C ILE A 405 26.51 -1.15 -32.73
N GLU A 406 25.59 -0.26 -33.13
CA GLU A 406 25.11 -0.14 -34.51
C GLU A 406 26.22 0.21 -35.48
N ALA A 407 27.06 1.19 -35.15
CA ALA A 407 28.20 1.56 -35.98
C ALA A 407 29.18 0.39 -36.15
N ALA A 408 29.39 -0.42 -35.10
CA ALA A 408 30.20 -1.63 -35.19
C ALA A 408 29.54 -2.70 -36.08
N ASN A 409 28.21 -2.85 -36.03
CA ASN A 409 27.47 -3.75 -36.89
C ASN A 409 27.61 -3.33 -38.36
N THR A 410 27.39 -2.06 -38.69
CA THR A 410 27.57 -1.53 -40.05
C THR A 410 28.97 -1.84 -40.58
N ARG A 411 30.02 -1.54 -39.79
CA ARG A 411 31.41 -1.87 -40.16
C ARG A 411 31.60 -3.36 -40.46
N LYS A 412 30.96 -4.25 -39.69
CA LYS A 412 31.04 -5.70 -39.88
C LYS A 412 30.32 -6.12 -41.16
N GLN A 413 29.08 -5.67 -41.35
CA GLN A 413 28.27 -6.01 -42.52
C GLN A 413 28.97 -5.61 -43.82
N GLU A 414 29.57 -4.42 -43.86
CA GLU A 414 30.29 -3.91 -45.05
C GLU A 414 31.56 -4.70 -45.38
N LYS A 415 32.28 -5.22 -44.37
CA LYS A 415 33.61 -5.83 -44.56
C LYS A 415 33.60 -7.35 -44.68
N ILE A 416 32.81 -8.03 -43.84
CA ILE A 416 32.84 -9.49 -43.72
C ILE A 416 31.44 -10.14 -43.66
N GLY A 417 30.39 -9.37 -43.41
CA GLY A 417 29.03 -9.90 -43.24
C GLY A 417 28.83 -10.71 -41.94
N GLY A 418 27.63 -11.30 -41.81
CA GLY A 418 27.25 -12.19 -40.71
C GLY A 418 26.91 -11.48 -39.39
N ASP A 419 26.46 -12.23 -38.40
CA ASP A 419 25.94 -11.67 -37.14
C ASP A 419 27.05 -11.02 -36.29
N LEU A 420 26.87 -9.76 -35.86
CA LEU A 420 27.81 -9.09 -34.95
C LEU A 420 27.92 -9.78 -33.59
N ILE A 421 26.76 -10.06 -32.98
CA ILE A 421 26.65 -10.57 -31.62
C ILE A 421 26.54 -12.09 -31.70
N GLY A 422 27.61 -12.79 -31.31
CA GLY A 422 27.66 -14.25 -31.26
C GLY A 422 26.97 -14.86 -30.03
N MET A 423 27.10 -16.17 -29.85
CA MET A 423 26.39 -16.98 -28.85
C MET A 423 26.39 -16.37 -27.43
N ASN A 424 27.56 -16.08 -26.87
CA ASN A 424 27.69 -15.58 -25.49
C ASN A 424 27.10 -14.16 -25.35
N GLY A 425 27.41 -13.28 -26.31
CA GLY A 425 26.85 -11.92 -26.31
C GLY A 425 25.32 -11.92 -26.43
N GLN A 426 24.73 -12.86 -27.15
CA GLN A 426 23.26 -12.98 -27.23
C GLN A 426 22.64 -13.46 -25.91
N ALA A 427 23.34 -14.30 -25.13
CA ALA A 427 22.86 -14.71 -23.80
C ALA A 427 22.82 -13.52 -22.82
N ASP A 428 23.88 -12.71 -22.81
CA ASP A 428 23.94 -11.47 -22.02
C ASP A 428 22.90 -10.44 -22.50
N MET A 429 22.77 -10.28 -23.83
CA MET A 429 21.74 -9.42 -24.44
C MET A 429 20.33 -9.81 -24.02
N MET A 430 19.98 -11.11 -24.04
CA MET A 430 18.67 -11.56 -23.57
C MET A 430 18.46 -11.27 -22.08
N THR A 431 19.51 -11.35 -21.26
CA THR A 431 19.46 -10.98 -19.84
C THR A 431 19.23 -9.48 -19.65
N ILE A 432 19.88 -8.63 -20.46
CA ILE A 432 19.65 -7.18 -20.48
C ILE A 432 18.20 -6.88 -20.86
N ILE A 433 17.69 -7.51 -21.92
CA ILE A 433 16.31 -7.34 -22.42
C ILE A 433 15.28 -7.75 -21.36
N ASP A 434 15.53 -8.83 -20.62
CA ASP A 434 14.70 -9.26 -19.48
C ASP A 434 14.58 -8.15 -18.42
N ARG A 435 15.70 -7.47 -18.10
CA ARG A 435 15.78 -6.43 -17.05
C ARG A 435 15.15 -5.10 -17.44
N ILE A 436 15.29 -4.70 -18.70
CA ILE A 436 14.69 -3.43 -19.19
C ILE A 436 13.21 -3.59 -19.54
N GLY A 437 12.74 -4.83 -19.73
CA GLY A 437 11.39 -5.14 -20.20
C GLY A 437 10.28 -4.44 -19.41
N GLY A 438 9.25 -3.96 -20.12
CA GLY A 438 8.11 -3.25 -19.51
C GLY A 438 8.39 -1.79 -19.12
N SER A 439 9.63 -1.31 -19.24
CA SER A 439 9.99 0.09 -18.94
C SER A 439 9.78 1.00 -20.16
N PRO A 440 9.48 2.30 -19.96
CA PRO A 440 9.48 3.28 -21.03
C PRO A 440 10.80 3.24 -21.81
N GLY A 441 10.73 3.22 -23.16
CA GLY A 441 11.90 3.18 -24.04
C GLY A 441 12.49 1.79 -24.31
N ALA A 442 12.15 0.75 -23.52
CA ALA A 442 12.72 -0.59 -23.70
C ALA A 442 12.39 -1.21 -25.08
N TYR A 443 11.18 -0.99 -25.59
CA TYR A 443 10.79 -1.48 -26.92
C TYR A 443 11.67 -0.92 -28.05
N ALA A 444 12.06 0.35 -27.98
CA ALA A 444 12.95 0.96 -28.97
C ALA A 444 14.36 0.33 -28.92
N VAL A 445 14.86 0.00 -27.72
CA VAL A 445 16.12 -0.74 -27.57
C VAL A 445 16.02 -2.13 -28.20
N VAL A 446 14.94 -2.86 -27.94
CA VAL A 446 14.70 -4.20 -28.51
C VAL A 446 14.62 -4.16 -30.04
N GLU A 447 13.93 -3.18 -30.60
CA GLU A 447 13.80 -3.01 -32.05
C GLU A 447 15.17 -2.76 -32.71
N ARG A 448 15.99 -1.90 -32.12
CA ARG A 448 17.36 -1.62 -32.58
C ARG A 448 18.27 -2.86 -32.48
N PHE A 449 18.14 -3.67 -31.42
CA PHE A 449 18.82 -4.98 -31.38
C PHE A 449 18.30 -5.94 -32.47
N ALA A 450 17.00 -5.95 -32.73
CA ALA A 450 16.44 -6.78 -33.80
C ALA A 450 16.88 -6.32 -35.20
N GLU A 451 17.16 -5.03 -35.39
CA GLU A 451 17.79 -4.48 -36.61
C GLU A 451 19.22 -4.95 -36.83
N ILE A 452 19.98 -5.08 -35.75
CA ILE A 452 21.32 -5.69 -35.80
C ILE A 452 21.22 -7.15 -36.23
N GLY A 453 20.14 -7.84 -35.84
CA GLY A 453 19.84 -9.21 -36.22
C GLY A 453 20.56 -10.26 -35.36
N GLY A 454 20.41 -11.51 -35.75
CA GLY A 454 20.96 -12.67 -35.07
C GLY A 454 19.91 -13.51 -34.33
N TYR A 455 20.01 -14.83 -34.46
CA TYR A 455 19.21 -15.77 -33.67
C TYR A 455 20.03 -17.05 -33.48
N HIS A 456 20.90 -17.05 -32.48
CA HIS A 456 21.80 -18.18 -32.27
C HIS A 456 21.00 -19.36 -31.68
N PRO A 457 21.05 -20.56 -32.31
CA PRO A 457 20.20 -21.70 -31.95
C PRO A 457 20.45 -22.26 -30.54
N ASN A 458 21.60 -21.94 -29.94
CA ASN A 458 21.94 -22.39 -28.58
C ASN A 458 21.76 -21.31 -27.50
N SER A 459 21.49 -20.05 -27.86
CA SER A 459 21.36 -18.96 -26.89
C SER A 459 19.91 -18.54 -26.70
N ILE A 460 19.24 -18.16 -27.79
CA ILE A 460 17.88 -17.63 -27.71
C ILE A 460 16.87 -18.71 -27.30
N PRO A 461 16.87 -19.93 -27.89
CA PRO A 461 16.03 -21.03 -27.42
C PRO A 461 16.21 -21.36 -25.92
N MET A 462 17.46 -21.41 -25.45
CA MET A 462 17.78 -21.66 -24.04
C MET A 462 17.28 -20.53 -23.13
N ALA A 463 17.40 -19.27 -23.54
CA ALA A 463 16.88 -18.13 -22.80
C ALA A 463 15.34 -18.20 -22.69
N ILE A 464 14.65 -18.47 -23.81
CA ILE A 464 13.19 -18.67 -23.82
C ILE A 464 12.78 -19.83 -22.90
N GLY A 465 13.48 -20.97 -23.00
CA GLY A 465 13.26 -22.14 -22.15
C GLY A 465 13.56 -21.92 -20.66
N ASN A 466 14.27 -20.85 -20.32
CA ASN A 466 14.52 -20.39 -18.95
C ASN A 466 13.59 -19.26 -18.50
N GLY A 467 12.61 -18.88 -19.33
CA GLY A 467 11.58 -17.90 -18.99
C GLY A 467 11.90 -16.46 -19.40
N SER A 468 12.93 -16.23 -20.24
CA SER A 468 13.21 -14.89 -20.75
C SER A 468 12.05 -14.34 -21.58
N ARG A 469 11.89 -13.01 -21.55
CA ARG A 469 10.90 -12.29 -22.36
C ARG A 469 11.04 -12.57 -23.85
N LEU A 470 9.91 -12.45 -24.57
CA LEU A 470 9.83 -12.74 -26.00
C LEU A 470 9.92 -11.51 -26.91
N ASP A 471 10.13 -10.31 -26.35
CA ASP A 471 10.11 -9.06 -27.12
C ASP A 471 11.13 -9.11 -28.29
N TYR A 472 12.38 -9.52 -28.02
CA TYR A 472 13.42 -9.68 -29.04
C TYR A 472 13.16 -10.81 -30.05
N PRO A 473 12.93 -12.08 -29.64
CA PRO A 473 12.72 -13.15 -30.62
C PRO A 473 11.47 -12.92 -31.49
N ILE A 474 10.42 -12.25 -30.98
CA ILE A 474 9.26 -11.84 -31.79
C ILE A 474 9.65 -10.74 -32.78
N ALA A 475 10.43 -9.73 -32.38
CA ALA A 475 10.92 -8.70 -33.29
C ALA A 475 11.80 -9.27 -34.42
N VAL A 476 12.66 -10.24 -34.11
CA VAL A 476 13.45 -10.99 -35.11
C VAL A 476 12.55 -11.81 -36.04
N ALA A 477 11.52 -12.48 -35.48
CA ALA A 477 10.53 -13.21 -36.27
C ALA A 477 9.80 -12.29 -37.26
N ALA A 478 9.37 -11.10 -36.81
CA ALA A 478 8.66 -10.12 -37.64
C ALA A 478 9.53 -9.66 -38.82
N LYS A 479 10.82 -9.35 -38.58
CA LYS A 479 11.77 -8.97 -39.64
C LYS A 479 12.04 -10.11 -40.63
N SER A 480 11.94 -11.36 -40.19
CA SER A 480 12.18 -12.55 -41.03
C SER A 480 10.90 -13.16 -41.63
N ALA A 481 9.72 -12.58 -41.38
CA ALA A 481 8.43 -13.16 -41.74
C ALA A 481 8.29 -13.50 -43.24
N ALA A 482 8.88 -12.68 -44.13
CA ALA A 482 8.85 -12.92 -45.56
C ALA A 482 9.62 -14.18 -46.01
N VAL A 483 10.63 -14.59 -45.25
CA VAL A 483 11.53 -15.72 -45.58
C VAL A 483 11.25 -16.94 -44.69
N SER A 484 10.76 -16.72 -43.47
CA SER A 484 10.43 -17.77 -42.50
C SER A 484 9.02 -17.55 -41.93
N PRO A 485 7.97 -17.88 -42.70
CA PRO A 485 6.58 -17.58 -42.33
C PRO A 485 6.04 -18.40 -41.15
N ASP A 486 6.80 -19.36 -40.63
CA ASP A 486 6.48 -20.18 -39.45
C ASP A 486 7.54 -20.11 -38.33
N PHE A 487 8.33 -19.02 -38.31
CA PHE A 487 9.43 -18.83 -37.37
C PHE A 487 9.00 -18.95 -35.90
N VAL A 488 7.87 -18.34 -35.50
CA VAL A 488 7.39 -18.35 -34.11
C VAL A 488 7.04 -19.78 -33.70
N VAL A 489 6.31 -20.49 -34.56
CA VAL A 489 5.87 -21.86 -34.30
C VAL A 489 7.04 -22.83 -34.21
N ARG A 490 8.07 -22.67 -35.05
CA ARG A 490 9.23 -23.58 -35.07
C ARG A 490 10.29 -23.27 -34.01
N ASN A 491 10.53 -21.98 -33.71
CA ASN A 491 11.71 -21.57 -32.93
C ASN A 491 11.37 -21.01 -31.55
N ILE A 492 10.15 -20.48 -31.34
CA ILE A 492 9.77 -19.83 -30.07
C ILE A 492 8.88 -20.75 -29.23
N ILE A 493 7.76 -21.23 -29.80
CA ILE A 493 6.77 -22.04 -29.08
C ILE A 493 7.38 -23.27 -28.38
N PRO A 494 8.24 -24.09 -29.01
CA PRO A 494 8.80 -25.28 -28.35
C PRO A 494 9.53 -24.94 -27.06
N ASN A 495 10.21 -23.79 -27.01
CA ASN A 495 10.96 -23.35 -25.84
C ASN A 495 10.05 -22.76 -24.76
N VAL A 496 8.95 -22.09 -25.13
CA VAL A 496 7.91 -21.68 -24.16
C VAL A 496 7.26 -22.91 -23.52
N LYS A 497 7.07 -24.00 -24.28
CA LYS A 497 6.57 -25.28 -23.75
C LYS A 497 7.56 -25.95 -22.79
N LEU A 498 8.86 -25.89 -23.10
CA LEU A 498 9.91 -26.34 -22.17
C LEU A 498 9.87 -25.53 -20.86
N TYR A 499 9.66 -24.22 -20.94
CA TYR A 499 9.52 -23.38 -19.75
C TYR A 499 8.25 -23.71 -18.96
N ALA A 500 7.10 -23.88 -19.62
CA ALA A 500 5.86 -24.31 -18.96
C ALA A 500 6.03 -25.66 -18.23
N ALA A 501 6.78 -26.61 -18.81
CA ALA A 501 7.11 -27.87 -18.15
C ALA A 501 7.97 -27.67 -16.88
N LYS A 502 8.89 -26.69 -16.89
CA LYS A 502 9.66 -26.30 -15.69
C LYS A 502 8.79 -25.64 -14.63
N VAL A 503 7.87 -24.76 -15.03
CA VAL A 503 6.86 -24.18 -14.12
C VAL A 503 6.03 -25.29 -13.45
N ASN A 504 5.65 -26.31 -14.22
CA ASN A 504 4.94 -27.47 -13.67
C ASN A 504 5.80 -28.24 -12.63
N GLN A 505 7.11 -28.31 -12.79
CA GLN A 505 8.01 -28.92 -11.80
C GLN A 505 8.08 -28.10 -10.49
N ASP A 506 8.07 -26.77 -10.57
CA ASP A 506 8.01 -25.90 -9.39
C ASP A 506 6.72 -26.16 -8.58
N VAL A 507 5.59 -26.30 -9.26
CA VAL A 507 4.30 -26.65 -8.64
C VAL A 507 4.33 -28.05 -8.02
N ILE A 508 4.94 -29.03 -8.70
CA ILE A 508 5.10 -30.39 -8.14
C ILE A 508 5.98 -30.37 -6.88
N ALA A 509 7.07 -29.62 -6.88
CA ALA A 509 7.96 -29.51 -5.73
C ALA A 509 7.26 -28.87 -4.52
N TYR A 510 6.46 -27.84 -4.75
CA TYR A 510 5.65 -27.25 -3.69
C TYR A 510 4.54 -28.18 -3.21
N SER A 511 3.85 -28.88 -4.12
CA SER A 511 2.85 -29.89 -3.76
C SER A 511 3.43 -31.01 -2.92
N ALA A 512 4.64 -31.50 -3.24
CA ALA A 512 5.33 -32.50 -2.44
C ALA A 512 5.69 -31.98 -1.04
N HIS A 513 6.09 -30.71 -0.92
CA HIS A 513 6.33 -30.07 0.38
C HIS A 513 5.07 -29.95 1.24
N MET A 514 3.92 -29.77 0.59
CA MET A 514 2.60 -29.63 1.23
C MET A 514 1.86 -30.97 1.45
N GLN A 515 2.43 -32.09 1.00
CA GLN A 515 1.75 -33.39 0.95
C GLN A 515 1.22 -33.86 2.32
N GLU A 516 2.02 -33.74 3.38
CA GLU A 516 1.60 -34.12 4.74
C GLU A 516 0.45 -33.24 5.23
N LEU A 517 0.53 -31.92 5.03
CA LEU A 517 -0.53 -31.01 5.42
C LEU A 517 -1.83 -31.25 4.64
N GLN A 518 -1.72 -31.50 3.33
CA GLN A 518 -2.85 -31.88 2.51
C GLN A 518 -3.51 -33.18 3.01
N TRP A 519 -2.70 -34.18 3.36
CA TRP A 519 -3.18 -35.43 3.93
C TRP A 519 -3.91 -35.20 5.26
N LEU A 520 -3.36 -34.36 6.14
CA LEU A 520 -3.99 -34.00 7.42
C LEU A 520 -5.35 -33.33 7.23
N VAL A 521 -5.41 -32.35 6.34
CA VAL A 521 -6.65 -31.62 6.02
C VAL A 521 -7.69 -32.56 5.42
N SER A 522 -7.29 -33.44 4.50
CA SER A 522 -8.20 -34.36 3.81
C SER A 522 -8.80 -35.41 4.76
N ASN A 523 -7.99 -35.93 5.70
CA ASN A 523 -8.41 -37.00 6.61
C ASN A 523 -9.09 -36.49 7.87
N HIS A 524 -8.75 -35.29 8.36
CA HIS A 524 -9.20 -34.80 9.65
C HIS A 524 -10.01 -33.50 9.58
N GLY A 525 -9.92 -32.74 8.48
CA GLY A 525 -10.53 -31.42 8.39
C GLY A 525 -12.05 -31.39 8.49
N ARG A 526 -12.76 -32.48 8.12
CA ARG A 526 -14.23 -32.54 8.12
C ARG A 526 -14.87 -32.50 9.51
N THR A 527 -14.13 -32.81 10.57
CA THR A 527 -14.62 -32.72 11.95
C THR A 527 -14.35 -31.36 12.59
N MET A 528 -13.64 -30.47 11.89
CA MET A 528 -13.22 -29.17 12.41
C MET A 528 -14.10 -28.03 11.88
N THR A 529 -14.27 -26.97 12.65
CA THR A 529 -14.72 -25.69 12.09
C THR A 529 -13.64 -25.12 11.15
N PRO A 530 -13.97 -24.18 10.23
CA PRO A 530 -12.95 -23.46 9.47
C PRO A 530 -11.86 -22.82 10.34
N GLU A 531 -12.20 -22.32 11.54
CA GLU A 531 -11.24 -21.75 12.49
C GLU A 531 -10.40 -22.81 13.22
N GLN A 532 -11.01 -23.93 13.61
CA GLN A 532 -10.28 -25.04 14.19
C GLN A 532 -9.27 -25.59 13.17
N LEU A 533 -9.67 -25.72 11.90
CA LEU A 533 -8.81 -26.13 10.81
C LEU A 533 -7.72 -25.09 10.52
N ALA A 534 -8.07 -23.80 10.54
CA ALA A 534 -7.11 -22.70 10.45
C ALA A 534 -6.02 -22.80 11.50
N LYS A 535 -6.44 -22.99 12.75
CA LYS A 535 -5.54 -23.11 13.91
C LYS A 535 -4.71 -24.39 13.84
N ALA A 536 -5.30 -25.51 13.41
CA ALA A 536 -4.60 -26.77 13.22
C ALA A 536 -3.49 -26.65 12.18
N ILE A 537 -3.74 -25.93 11.07
CA ILE A 537 -2.73 -25.62 10.05
C ILE A 537 -1.64 -24.71 10.62
N GLU A 538 -2.00 -23.65 11.35
CA GLU A 538 -1.03 -22.74 11.98
C GLU A 538 -0.13 -23.46 13.00
N ASP A 539 -0.71 -24.33 13.83
CA ASP A 539 0.02 -25.12 14.82
C ASP A 539 0.89 -26.18 14.17
N TYR A 540 0.41 -26.83 13.11
CA TYR A 540 1.23 -27.72 12.28
C TYR A 540 2.47 -26.98 11.73
N LYS A 541 2.29 -25.78 11.16
CA LYS A 541 3.41 -24.99 10.62
C LYS A 541 4.39 -24.60 11.72
N THR A 542 3.87 -24.24 12.90
CA THR A 542 4.67 -23.92 14.08
C THR A 542 5.47 -25.14 14.55
N GLU A 543 4.86 -26.32 14.59
CA GLU A 543 5.48 -27.58 14.98
C GLU A 543 6.60 -28.01 14.03
N LYS A 544 6.41 -27.86 12.71
CA LYS A 544 7.45 -28.18 11.71
C LYS A 544 8.65 -27.24 11.78
N GLY A 545 8.49 -26.06 12.38
CA GLY A 545 9.56 -25.13 12.68
C GLY A 545 9.97 -24.23 11.51
N PRO A 546 10.93 -23.31 11.75
CA PRO A 546 11.24 -22.21 10.84
C PRO A 546 11.85 -22.64 9.50
N GLU A 547 12.56 -23.77 9.44
CA GLU A 547 13.15 -24.26 8.19
C GLU A 547 12.11 -24.81 7.22
N TRP A 548 11.04 -25.43 7.73
CA TRP A 548 9.89 -25.82 6.92
C TRP A 548 9.22 -24.59 6.32
N ALA A 549 8.95 -23.56 7.13
CA ALA A 549 8.34 -22.31 6.67
C ALA A 549 9.22 -21.54 5.65
N LYS A 550 10.55 -21.52 5.83
CA LYS A 550 11.48 -20.96 4.82
C LYS A 550 11.42 -21.72 3.50
N THR A 551 11.32 -23.05 3.57
CA THR A 551 11.20 -23.91 2.38
C THR A 551 9.87 -23.68 1.67
N GLU A 552 8.76 -23.62 2.42
CA GLU A 552 7.43 -23.28 1.90
C GLU A 552 7.48 -21.96 1.14
N LYS A 553 7.98 -20.90 1.79
CA LYS A 553 8.07 -19.57 1.20
C LYS A 553 8.94 -19.55 -0.06
N ARG A 554 10.10 -20.21 -0.04
CA ARG A 554 10.99 -20.29 -1.21
C ARG A 554 10.32 -21.00 -2.39
N LEU A 555 9.62 -22.10 -2.15
CA LEU A 555 8.91 -22.84 -3.20
C LEU A 555 7.74 -22.02 -3.76
N GLU A 556 7.01 -21.33 -2.89
CA GLU A 556 5.96 -20.39 -3.30
C GLU A 556 6.50 -19.21 -4.12
N ASP A 557 7.60 -18.59 -3.67
CA ASP A 557 8.30 -17.51 -4.38
C ASP A 557 8.75 -17.97 -5.77
N ASN A 558 9.28 -19.20 -5.87
CA ASN A 558 9.67 -19.79 -7.16
C ASN A 558 8.48 -19.96 -8.10
N ILE A 559 7.35 -20.50 -7.62
CA ILE A 559 6.16 -20.66 -8.46
C ILE A 559 5.63 -19.32 -8.93
N ALA A 560 5.56 -18.33 -8.04
CA ALA A 560 5.08 -17.00 -8.40
C ALA A 560 5.98 -16.35 -9.46
N ALA A 561 7.31 -16.41 -9.28
CA ALA A 561 8.27 -15.87 -10.24
C ALA A 561 8.19 -16.60 -11.58
N SER A 562 8.08 -17.94 -11.56
CA SER A 562 7.97 -18.76 -12.77
C SER A 562 6.64 -18.53 -13.50
N GLY A 563 5.54 -18.44 -12.76
CA GLY A 563 4.21 -18.15 -13.29
C GLY A 563 4.10 -16.74 -13.89
N GLU A 564 4.75 -15.75 -13.28
CA GLU A 564 4.83 -14.38 -13.82
C GLU A 564 5.53 -14.36 -15.18
N LYS A 565 6.72 -14.97 -15.27
CA LYS A 565 7.47 -15.05 -16.54
C LYS A 565 6.68 -15.79 -17.62
N LEU A 566 6.01 -16.88 -17.24
CA LEU A 566 5.19 -17.64 -18.18
C LEU A 566 4.00 -16.79 -18.67
N LEU A 567 3.31 -16.08 -17.78
CA LEU A 567 2.24 -15.15 -18.16
C LEU A 567 2.75 -14.07 -19.12
N GLN A 568 3.95 -13.53 -18.89
CA GLN A 568 4.57 -12.56 -19.79
C GLN A 568 4.85 -13.16 -21.18
N GLN A 569 5.40 -14.38 -21.25
CA GLN A 569 5.63 -15.09 -22.51
C GLN A 569 4.32 -15.36 -23.27
N LEU A 570 3.30 -15.87 -22.59
CA LEU A 570 1.98 -16.12 -23.19
C LEU A 570 1.31 -14.83 -23.66
N THR A 571 1.49 -13.74 -22.91
CA THR A 571 0.95 -12.42 -23.28
C THR A 571 1.61 -11.89 -24.55
N ALA A 572 2.93 -12.03 -24.67
CA ALA A 572 3.65 -11.63 -25.88
C ALA A 572 3.24 -12.47 -27.10
N LEU A 573 3.05 -13.79 -26.92
CA LEU A 573 2.55 -14.68 -27.98
C LEU A 573 1.09 -14.40 -28.37
N GLY A 574 0.24 -14.02 -27.41
CA GLY A 574 -1.16 -13.68 -27.65
C GLY A 574 -1.36 -12.38 -28.42
N ASN A 575 -0.29 -11.60 -28.64
CA ASN A 575 -0.33 -10.29 -29.28
C ASN A 575 0.83 -10.16 -30.29
N LEU A 576 0.86 -11.04 -31.29
CA LEU A 576 1.90 -10.96 -32.33
C LEU A 576 1.71 -9.72 -33.22
N PRO A 577 2.81 -9.14 -33.73
CA PRO A 577 2.75 -8.03 -34.66
C PRO A 577 2.10 -8.43 -36.00
N PRO A 578 1.53 -7.48 -36.77
CA PRO A 578 0.76 -7.77 -37.98
C PRO A 578 1.49 -8.62 -39.03
N GLU A 579 2.81 -8.48 -39.13
CA GLU A 579 3.68 -9.24 -40.02
C GLU A 579 3.62 -10.76 -39.73
N LEU A 580 3.25 -11.14 -38.51
CA LEU A 580 3.16 -12.52 -38.03
C LEU A 580 1.71 -13.00 -37.86
N ALA A 581 0.72 -12.23 -38.33
CA ALA A 581 -0.70 -12.52 -38.14
C ALA A 581 -1.12 -13.91 -38.68
N SER A 582 -0.45 -14.41 -39.73
CA SER A 582 -0.69 -15.76 -40.27
C SER A 582 -0.39 -16.89 -39.28
N GLN A 583 0.47 -16.65 -38.30
CA GLN A 583 0.84 -17.63 -37.27
C GLN A 583 -0.03 -17.53 -36.00
N GLN A 584 -0.82 -16.45 -35.86
CA GLN A 584 -1.56 -16.15 -34.62
C GLN A 584 -2.51 -17.28 -34.21
N GLN A 585 -3.20 -17.92 -35.16
CA GLN A 585 -4.12 -19.02 -34.83
C GLN A 585 -3.39 -20.22 -34.22
N ALA A 586 -2.30 -20.68 -34.85
CA ALA A 586 -1.51 -21.81 -34.35
C ALA A 586 -0.89 -21.50 -32.96
N VAL A 587 -0.51 -20.23 -32.74
CA VAL A 587 0.01 -19.75 -31.47
C VAL A 587 -1.08 -19.76 -30.39
N ASN A 588 -2.28 -19.27 -30.71
CA ASN A 588 -3.42 -19.28 -29.81
C ASN A 588 -3.81 -20.71 -29.39
N ASP A 589 -3.79 -21.65 -30.33
CA ASP A 589 -4.08 -23.07 -30.05
C ASP A 589 -3.08 -23.66 -29.03
N GLU A 590 -1.79 -23.32 -29.13
CA GLU A 590 -0.76 -23.78 -28.18
C GLU A 590 -0.86 -23.06 -26.83
N ILE A 591 -1.18 -21.75 -26.80
CA ILE A 591 -1.50 -21.03 -25.56
C ILE A 591 -2.64 -21.71 -24.83
N GLY A 592 -3.72 -22.07 -25.54
CA GLY A 592 -4.87 -22.78 -24.98
C GLY A 592 -4.47 -24.11 -24.34
N LYS A 593 -3.59 -24.89 -24.99
CA LYS A 593 -3.07 -26.16 -24.43
C LYS A 593 -2.26 -25.93 -23.16
N ILE A 594 -1.41 -24.91 -23.12
CA ILE A 594 -0.59 -24.57 -21.95
C ILE A 594 -1.49 -24.16 -20.77
N LEU A 595 -2.48 -23.29 -21.00
CA LEU A 595 -3.41 -22.82 -19.96
C LEU A 595 -4.45 -23.87 -19.54
N SER A 596 -4.63 -24.94 -20.33
CA SER A 596 -5.46 -26.08 -19.95
C SER A 596 -4.78 -26.99 -18.91
N ASP A 597 -3.45 -26.95 -18.78
CA ASP A 597 -2.73 -27.70 -17.75
C ASP A 597 -2.94 -27.03 -16.37
N GLU A 598 -3.41 -27.83 -15.41
CA GLU A 598 -3.76 -27.33 -14.07
C GLU A 598 -2.57 -26.74 -13.31
N LYS A 599 -1.36 -27.29 -13.47
CA LYS A 599 -0.18 -26.81 -12.76
C LYS A 599 0.26 -25.46 -13.33
N THR A 600 0.21 -25.32 -14.65
CA THR A 600 0.50 -24.04 -15.31
C THR A 600 -0.52 -22.97 -14.92
N ALA A 601 -1.82 -23.26 -14.99
CA ALA A 601 -2.86 -22.33 -14.59
C ALA A 601 -2.71 -21.89 -13.11
N MET A 602 -2.41 -22.83 -12.22
CA MET A 602 -2.14 -22.56 -10.80
C MET A 602 -0.93 -21.65 -10.60
N ALA A 603 0.17 -21.87 -11.33
CA ALA A 603 1.35 -21.01 -11.22
C ALA A 603 1.06 -19.56 -11.64
N VAL A 604 0.33 -19.38 -12.74
CA VAL A 604 -0.11 -18.05 -13.20
C VAL A 604 -1.05 -17.40 -12.18
N GLU A 605 -1.95 -18.19 -11.58
CA GLU A 605 -2.84 -17.73 -10.53
C GLU A 605 -2.07 -17.24 -9.29
N ILE A 606 -1.11 -18.02 -8.81
CA ILE A 606 -0.24 -17.67 -7.68
C ILE A 606 0.56 -16.40 -8.01
N ALA A 607 1.06 -16.27 -9.24
CA ALA A 607 1.77 -15.08 -9.68
C ALA A 607 0.89 -13.82 -9.62
N MET A 608 -0.34 -13.87 -10.15
CA MET A 608 -1.28 -12.74 -10.11
C MET A 608 -1.70 -12.37 -8.68
N LYS A 609 -1.83 -13.36 -7.78
CA LYS A 609 -2.14 -13.11 -6.36
C LYS A 609 -1.01 -12.41 -5.63
N LYS A 610 0.23 -12.84 -5.90
CA LYS A 610 1.42 -12.30 -5.25
C LYS A 610 1.82 -10.95 -5.84
N ASN A 611 1.60 -10.77 -7.14
CA ASN A 611 1.89 -9.56 -7.89
C ASN A 611 0.65 -9.07 -8.66
N PRO A 612 -0.31 -8.39 -7.99
CA PRO A 612 -1.52 -7.89 -8.63
C PRO A 612 -1.27 -6.86 -9.75
N ALA A 613 -0.09 -6.22 -9.76
CA ALA A 613 0.29 -5.27 -10.82
C ALA A 613 0.40 -5.96 -12.20
N LEU A 614 0.51 -7.29 -12.26
CA LEU A 614 0.41 -8.04 -13.52
C LEU A 614 -0.93 -7.82 -14.24
N LEU A 615 -1.98 -7.48 -13.48
CA LEU A 615 -3.33 -7.21 -13.98
C LEU A 615 -3.53 -5.75 -14.42
N ASP A 616 -2.50 -4.91 -14.30
CA ASP A 616 -2.49 -3.58 -14.90
C ASP A 616 -2.19 -3.62 -16.39
N SER A 617 -1.56 -4.70 -16.88
CA SER A 617 -1.21 -4.89 -18.28
C SER A 617 -2.46 -5.14 -19.15
N PRO A 618 -2.81 -4.24 -20.07
CA PRO A 618 -3.97 -4.44 -20.96
C PRO A 618 -3.81 -5.67 -21.86
N ALA A 619 -2.57 -6.08 -22.15
CA ALA A 619 -2.25 -7.26 -22.93
C ALA A 619 -2.49 -8.55 -22.13
N ALA A 620 -2.12 -8.57 -20.84
CA ALA A 620 -2.43 -9.71 -19.96
C ALA A 620 -3.95 -9.87 -19.79
N LEU A 621 -4.69 -8.78 -19.63
CA LEU A 621 -6.17 -8.83 -19.55
C LEU A 621 -6.80 -9.31 -20.87
N ASN A 622 -6.24 -8.92 -22.02
CA ASN A 622 -6.66 -9.43 -23.33
C ASN A 622 -6.43 -10.93 -23.46
N LEU A 623 -5.25 -11.43 -23.07
CA LEU A 623 -4.94 -12.85 -23.08
C LEU A 623 -5.95 -13.63 -22.24
N LEU A 624 -6.24 -13.16 -21.02
CA LEU A 624 -7.17 -13.80 -20.11
C LEU A 624 -8.61 -13.80 -20.66
N GLY A 625 -9.07 -12.67 -21.21
CA GLY A 625 -10.42 -12.54 -21.73
C GLY A 625 -10.68 -13.21 -23.08
N ALA A 626 -9.67 -13.26 -23.96
CA ALA A 626 -9.83 -13.79 -25.33
C ALA A 626 -9.37 -15.25 -25.46
N GLN A 627 -8.26 -15.62 -24.83
CA GLN A 627 -7.62 -16.93 -25.06
C GLN A 627 -7.82 -17.87 -23.88
N ALA A 628 -7.60 -17.41 -22.63
CA ALA A 628 -7.75 -18.28 -21.47
C ALA A 628 -9.19 -18.77 -21.30
N ARG A 629 -10.17 -17.88 -21.51
CA ARG A 629 -11.61 -18.19 -21.44
C ARG A 629 -12.07 -19.34 -22.34
N LEU A 630 -11.37 -19.63 -23.43
CA LEU A 630 -11.73 -20.72 -24.35
C LEU A 630 -11.56 -22.12 -23.75
N THR A 631 -10.92 -22.21 -22.58
CA THR A 631 -10.67 -23.44 -21.85
C THR A 631 -11.33 -23.35 -20.47
N ASP A 632 -11.79 -24.48 -19.92
CA ASP A 632 -12.43 -24.49 -18.60
C ASP A 632 -11.52 -23.97 -17.48
N ARG A 633 -10.22 -24.28 -17.55
CA ARG A 633 -9.24 -23.79 -16.57
C ARG A 633 -8.87 -22.33 -16.77
N GLY A 634 -8.70 -21.89 -18.02
CA GLY A 634 -8.42 -20.48 -18.29
C GLY A 634 -9.62 -19.56 -18.05
N ARG A 635 -10.86 -20.06 -18.13
CA ARG A 635 -12.05 -19.33 -17.64
C ARG A 635 -11.95 -19.03 -16.15
N LYS A 636 -11.57 -20.02 -15.32
CA LYS A 636 -11.34 -19.82 -13.88
C LYS A 636 -10.22 -18.82 -13.60
N LEU A 637 -9.15 -18.88 -14.39
CA LEU A 637 -8.05 -17.93 -14.30
C LEU A 637 -8.51 -16.49 -14.57
N ALA A 638 -9.41 -16.28 -15.54
CA ALA A 638 -10.00 -14.97 -15.85
C ALA A 638 -10.96 -14.48 -14.74
N GLU A 639 -11.70 -15.39 -14.13
CA GLU A 639 -12.55 -15.10 -12.97
C GLU A 639 -11.70 -14.68 -11.76
N GLU A 640 -10.60 -15.39 -11.48
CA GLU A 640 -9.69 -15.03 -10.39
C GLU A 640 -8.96 -13.70 -10.63
N ALA A 641 -8.51 -13.45 -11.86
CA ALA A 641 -7.96 -12.15 -12.24
C ALA A 641 -8.97 -11.01 -12.01
N THR A 642 -10.26 -11.26 -12.26
CA THR A 642 -11.33 -10.31 -11.96
C THR A 642 -11.46 -10.05 -10.45
N THR A 643 -11.41 -11.10 -9.64
CA THR A 643 -11.39 -11.01 -8.18
C THR A 643 -10.23 -10.15 -7.70
N GLN A 644 -9.03 -10.36 -8.23
CA GLN A 644 -7.84 -9.59 -7.85
C GLN A 644 -7.90 -8.13 -8.30
N ILE A 645 -8.43 -7.83 -9.50
CA ILE A 645 -8.66 -6.45 -9.96
C ILE A 645 -9.57 -5.70 -8.99
N ILE A 646 -10.68 -6.31 -8.59
CA ILE A 646 -11.64 -5.70 -7.66
C ILE A 646 -10.98 -5.52 -6.28
N ARG A 647 -10.28 -6.54 -5.80
CA ARG A 647 -9.59 -6.49 -4.51
C ARG A 647 -8.56 -5.37 -4.45
N HIS A 648 -7.80 -5.15 -5.52
CA HIS A 648 -6.68 -4.21 -5.52
C HIS A 648 -7.07 -2.79 -5.93
N LYS A 649 -8.01 -2.62 -6.88
CA LYS A 649 -8.36 -1.30 -7.44
C LYS A 649 -9.64 -0.71 -6.88
N VAL A 650 -10.55 -1.56 -6.42
CA VAL A 650 -11.92 -1.16 -6.09
C VAL A 650 -12.06 -1.08 -4.58
N LEU A 651 -11.84 -2.19 -3.86
CA LEU A 651 -12.04 -2.25 -2.41
C LEU A 651 -11.30 -1.16 -1.60
N PRO A 652 -10.05 -0.74 -1.92
CA PRO A 652 -9.37 0.32 -1.18
C PRO A 652 -10.09 1.67 -1.27
N SER A 653 -10.83 1.95 -2.34
CA SER A 653 -11.61 3.20 -2.44
C SER A 653 -12.79 3.25 -1.47
N PHE A 654 -13.22 2.10 -0.93
CA PHE A 654 -14.32 1.99 0.04
C PHE A 654 -13.84 2.11 1.49
N THR A 655 -12.53 2.12 1.76
CA THR A 655 -12.01 2.25 3.13
C THR A 655 -12.26 3.64 3.72
N ASP A 656 -12.27 4.68 2.88
CA ASP A 656 -12.44 6.06 3.30
C ASP A 656 -13.93 6.49 3.39
N LEU A 657 -14.87 5.65 2.90
CA LEU A 657 -16.32 5.95 2.96
C LEU A 657 -16.88 6.07 4.39
N GLN A 658 -16.10 5.65 5.37
CA GLN A 658 -16.40 5.73 6.80
C GLN A 658 -16.46 7.17 7.34
N SER A 659 -16.10 8.21 6.61
CA SER A 659 -16.13 9.59 7.12
C SER A 659 -17.33 10.40 6.65
N GLY A 660 -18.19 9.86 5.77
CA GLY A 660 -19.27 10.63 5.14
C GLY A 660 -18.77 11.78 4.26
N ASP A 661 -17.46 11.81 3.98
CA ASP A 661 -16.78 12.85 3.20
C ASP A 661 -17.17 12.75 1.71
N PRO A 662 -17.66 13.84 1.09
CA PRO A 662 -17.91 13.91 -0.34
C PRO A 662 -16.71 13.50 -1.21
N ALA A 663 -15.48 13.74 -0.76
CA ALA A 663 -14.28 13.33 -1.48
C ALA A 663 -14.08 11.81 -1.48
N ALA A 664 -14.43 11.12 -0.38
CA ALA A 664 -14.37 9.66 -0.30
C ALA A 664 -15.44 8.99 -1.19
N LEU A 665 -16.65 9.55 -1.23
CA LEU A 665 -17.70 9.13 -2.17
C LEU A 665 -17.29 9.35 -3.63
N GLY A 666 -16.61 10.47 -3.90
CA GLY A 666 -16.01 10.76 -5.20
C GLY A 666 -14.98 9.70 -5.61
N LYS A 667 -14.07 9.31 -4.70
CA LYS A 667 -13.08 8.25 -4.94
C LYS A 667 -13.74 6.90 -5.26
N ALA A 668 -14.74 6.48 -4.48
CA ALA A 668 -15.44 5.20 -4.70
C ALA A 668 -16.18 5.17 -6.05
N ARG A 669 -16.85 6.27 -6.42
CA ARG A 669 -17.49 6.41 -7.74
C ARG A 669 -16.47 6.37 -8.87
N ASN A 670 -15.34 7.06 -8.72
CA ASN A 670 -14.27 7.04 -9.72
C ASN A 670 -13.68 5.64 -9.89
N SER A 671 -13.51 4.86 -8.81
CA SER A 671 -13.06 3.47 -8.89
C SER A 671 -14.07 2.55 -9.57
N LEU A 672 -15.38 2.71 -9.33
CA LEU A 672 -16.42 1.96 -10.05
C LEU A 672 -16.48 2.36 -11.53
N GLU A 673 -16.34 3.64 -11.85
CA GLU A 673 -16.30 4.13 -13.23
C GLU A 673 -15.05 3.62 -13.97
N ALA A 674 -13.90 3.53 -13.28
CA ALA A 674 -12.70 2.89 -13.82
C ALA A 674 -12.92 1.39 -14.14
N LEU A 675 -13.77 0.68 -13.38
CA LEU A 675 -14.16 -0.69 -13.74
C LEU A 675 -14.99 -0.76 -15.01
N LYS A 676 -15.94 0.18 -15.19
CA LYS A 676 -16.77 0.27 -16.41
C LYS A 676 -15.91 0.53 -17.65
N GLN A 677 -14.90 1.38 -17.50
CA GLN A 677 -13.95 1.70 -18.58
C GLN A 677 -12.94 0.57 -18.82
N GLY A 678 -12.80 -0.36 -17.87
CA GLY A 678 -11.90 -1.50 -17.96
C GLY A 678 -12.39 -2.64 -18.87
N LYS A 679 -11.62 -3.73 -18.90
CA LYS A 679 -11.89 -4.92 -19.74
C LYS A 679 -12.64 -6.05 -19.02
N LEU A 680 -13.24 -5.77 -17.86
CA LEU A 680 -13.91 -6.79 -17.05
C LEU A 680 -15.04 -7.51 -17.78
N SER A 681 -15.81 -6.78 -18.60
CA SER A 681 -16.89 -7.38 -19.41
C SER A 681 -16.33 -8.40 -20.41
N GLN A 682 -15.16 -8.13 -21.00
CA GLN A 682 -14.48 -9.06 -21.90
C GLN A 682 -13.93 -10.29 -21.15
N MET A 683 -13.32 -10.09 -19.98
CA MET A 683 -12.78 -11.18 -19.16
C MET A 683 -13.88 -12.16 -18.72
N LEU A 684 -14.99 -11.63 -18.23
CA LEU A 684 -16.14 -12.43 -17.81
C LEU A 684 -17.04 -12.84 -18.99
N GLY A 685 -16.72 -12.38 -20.20
CA GLY A 685 -17.52 -12.55 -21.43
C GLY A 685 -19.00 -12.26 -21.22
N ILE A 686 -19.25 -11.19 -20.47
CA ILE A 686 -20.57 -10.61 -20.24
C ILE A 686 -20.67 -9.40 -21.18
N PRO A 687 -21.82 -9.17 -21.85
CA PRO A 687 -21.99 -7.97 -22.68
C PRO A 687 -21.66 -6.70 -21.89
N LYS A 688 -20.95 -5.76 -22.52
CA LYS A 688 -20.51 -4.52 -21.86
C LYS A 688 -21.68 -3.73 -21.26
N ALA A 689 -22.80 -3.64 -21.97
CA ALA A 689 -24.00 -2.96 -21.48
C ALA A 689 -24.54 -3.56 -20.18
N ASP A 690 -24.53 -4.89 -20.06
CA ASP A 690 -25.01 -5.58 -18.85
C ASP A 690 -24.03 -5.36 -17.69
N MET A 691 -22.73 -5.40 -17.96
CA MET A 691 -21.70 -5.11 -16.96
C MET A 691 -21.76 -3.65 -16.48
N ASP A 692 -21.91 -2.70 -17.40
CA ASP A 692 -22.04 -1.28 -17.07
C ASP A 692 -23.31 -1.05 -16.23
N GLY A 693 -24.43 -1.68 -16.60
CA GLY A 693 -25.68 -1.64 -15.83
C GLY A 693 -25.53 -2.25 -14.43
N ALA A 694 -24.75 -3.32 -14.30
CA ALA A 694 -24.48 -3.97 -13.02
C ALA A 694 -23.60 -3.10 -12.11
N ILE A 695 -22.59 -2.42 -12.67
CA ILE A 695 -21.76 -1.47 -11.93
C ILE A 695 -22.56 -0.22 -11.56
N ASP A 696 -23.47 0.24 -12.43
CA ASP A 696 -24.38 1.35 -12.13
C ASP A 696 -25.33 0.99 -10.98
N ALA A 697 -25.82 -0.25 -10.91
CA ALA A 697 -26.62 -0.72 -9.76
C ALA A 697 -25.81 -0.62 -8.45
N VAL A 698 -24.53 -1.02 -8.47
CA VAL A 698 -23.63 -0.87 -7.32
C VAL A 698 -23.38 0.61 -6.99
N ALA A 699 -23.17 1.47 -7.99
CA ALA A 699 -22.94 2.90 -7.79
C ALA A 699 -24.17 3.61 -7.18
N LYS A 700 -25.38 3.23 -7.59
CA LYS A 700 -26.65 3.71 -6.99
C LYS A 700 -26.84 3.26 -5.54
N SER A 701 -26.20 2.13 -5.18
CA SER A 701 -26.27 1.56 -3.85
C SER A 701 -25.30 2.20 -2.84
N LEU A 702 -24.41 3.10 -3.29
CA LEU A 702 -23.48 3.81 -2.41
C LEU A 702 -24.23 4.67 -1.36
N PRO A 703 -23.67 4.81 -0.15
CA PRO A 703 -24.30 5.54 0.93
C PRO A 703 -24.35 7.06 0.66
N GLU A 704 -25.38 7.72 1.17
CA GLU A 704 -25.54 9.18 1.15
C GLU A 704 -25.32 9.80 2.55
N PRO A 705 -24.87 11.06 2.65
CA PRO A 705 -24.74 11.74 3.93
C PRO A 705 -26.07 11.77 4.70
N GLY A 706 -26.08 11.24 5.93
CA GLY A 706 -27.27 11.22 6.79
C GLY A 706 -28.28 10.09 6.50
N GLU A 707 -27.89 9.10 5.68
CA GLU A 707 -28.75 7.95 5.35
C GLU A 707 -29.06 7.07 6.57
N THR A 708 -30.32 6.65 6.69
CA THR A 708 -30.82 5.75 7.75
C THR A 708 -30.63 4.26 7.40
N VAL A 709 -30.66 3.38 8.40
CA VAL A 709 -30.55 1.92 8.21
C VAL A 709 -31.66 1.38 7.29
N GLU A 710 -32.88 1.89 7.40
CA GLU A 710 -34.01 1.52 6.55
C GLU A 710 -33.80 1.96 5.09
N GLN A 711 -33.23 3.15 4.86
CA GLN A 711 -32.87 3.62 3.52
C GLN A 711 -31.75 2.78 2.91
N SER A 712 -30.74 2.42 3.70
CA SER A 712 -29.67 1.52 3.28
C SER A 712 -30.18 0.12 2.96
N ARG A 713 -31.11 -0.40 3.76
CA ARG A 713 -31.81 -1.66 3.47
C ARG A 713 -32.59 -1.59 2.15
N ALA A 714 -33.29 -0.49 1.89
CA ALA A 714 -34.04 -0.29 0.66
C ALA A 714 -33.10 -0.22 -0.56
N LYS A 715 -32.00 0.53 -0.48
CA LYS A 715 -30.97 0.57 -1.53
C LYS A 715 -30.36 -0.80 -1.81
N MET A 716 -30.13 -1.60 -0.78
CA MET A 716 -29.64 -2.97 -0.89
C MET A 716 -30.64 -3.92 -1.55
N ALA A 717 -31.94 -3.77 -1.25
CA ALA A 717 -33.00 -4.50 -1.95
C ALA A 717 -33.06 -4.10 -3.43
N THR A 718 -33.02 -2.79 -3.73
CA THR A 718 -32.95 -2.28 -5.10
C THR A 718 -31.72 -2.80 -5.85
N LEU A 719 -30.54 -2.83 -5.20
CA LEU A 719 -29.33 -3.42 -5.77
C LEU A 719 -29.55 -4.89 -6.16
N ASN A 720 -30.16 -5.67 -5.27
CA ASN A 720 -30.45 -7.07 -5.55
C ASN A 720 -31.40 -7.24 -6.74
N ASP A 721 -32.45 -6.42 -6.80
CA ASP A 721 -33.47 -6.49 -7.84
C ASP A 721 -32.89 -6.03 -9.19
N ASP A 722 -32.22 -4.88 -9.23
CA ASP A 722 -31.52 -4.36 -10.42
C ASP A 722 -30.54 -5.40 -10.97
N LEU A 723 -29.74 -6.04 -10.12
CA LEU A 723 -28.81 -7.09 -10.57
C LEU A 723 -29.52 -8.38 -11.02
N ASN A 724 -30.66 -8.75 -10.44
CA ASN A 724 -31.42 -9.93 -10.87
C ASN A 724 -32.16 -9.71 -12.21
N ASP A 725 -32.53 -8.47 -12.50
CA ASP A 725 -33.26 -8.08 -13.71
C ASP A 725 -32.35 -7.91 -14.93
N LEU A 726 -31.03 -7.75 -14.72
CA LEU A 726 -30.03 -7.76 -15.79
C LEU A 726 -29.91 -9.16 -16.41
N LYS A 727 -30.60 -9.35 -17.54
CA LYS A 727 -30.51 -10.55 -18.39
C LYS A 727 -29.48 -10.31 -19.49
N SER A 728 -28.61 -11.30 -19.73
CA SER A 728 -27.74 -11.24 -20.90
C SER A 728 -28.54 -11.24 -22.19
N SER A 729 -27.96 -10.71 -23.26
CA SER A 729 -28.50 -10.85 -24.63
C SER A 729 -28.69 -12.30 -25.08
N SER A 730 -28.11 -13.29 -24.38
CA SER A 730 -28.31 -14.73 -24.56
C SER A 730 -29.38 -15.36 -23.63
N GLY A 731 -30.09 -14.55 -22.83
CA GLY A 731 -31.13 -15.01 -21.90
C GLY A 731 -30.60 -15.60 -20.58
N VAL A 732 -29.29 -15.55 -20.34
CA VAL A 732 -28.64 -16.04 -19.11
C VAL A 732 -28.65 -14.93 -18.05
N ARG A 733 -29.00 -15.27 -16.81
CA ARG A 733 -28.99 -14.31 -15.68
C ARG A 733 -27.57 -14.13 -15.13
N SER A 734 -26.70 -13.45 -15.88
CA SER A 734 -25.28 -13.28 -15.56
C SER A 734 -25.00 -12.67 -14.18
N PHE A 735 -25.94 -11.88 -13.65
CA PHE A 735 -25.83 -11.20 -12.35
C PHE A 735 -26.89 -11.62 -11.32
N ALA A 736 -27.54 -12.78 -11.49
CA ALA A 736 -28.43 -13.29 -10.46
C ALA A 736 -27.70 -13.47 -9.11
N ASN A 737 -28.44 -13.46 -8.00
CA ASN A 737 -27.90 -13.71 -6.66
C ASN A 737 -27.29 -15.12 -6.48
N THR A 738 -27.39 -15.99 -7.48
CA THR A 738 -26.77 -17.32 -7.54
C THR A 738 -25.52 -17.39 -8.42
N THR A 739 -25.16 -16.33 -9.14
CA THR A 739 -23.97 -16.29 -10.00
C THR A 739 -22.81 -15.59 -9.32
N GLY A 740 -21.56 -16.03 -9.60
CA GLY A 740 -20.35 -15.43 -9.03
C GLY A 740 -20.27 -13.92 -9.24
N PRO A 741 -20.41 -13.40 -10.48
CA PRO A 741 -20.43 -11.96 -10.74
C PRO A 741 -21.56 -11.22 -10.01
N GLY A 742 -22.76 -11.81 -9.92
CA GLY A 742 -23.90 -11.22 -9.22
C GLY A 742 -23.69 -11.13 -7.71
N GLN A 743 -23.13 -12.17 -7.09
CA GLN A 743 -22.80 -12.19 -5.66
C GLN A 743 -21.65 -11.24 -5.32
N MET A 744 -20.65 -11.15 -6.20
CA MET A 744 -19.51 -10.23 -6.06
C MET A 744 -19.96 -8.76 -5.99
N LEU A 745 -20.80 -8.33 -6.93
CA LEU A 745 -21.28 -6.95 -6.98
C LEU A 745 -22.17 -6.62 -5.77
N ARG A 746 -22.99 -7.59 -5.35
CA ARG A 746 -23.77 -7.52 -4.10
C ARG A 746 -22.88 -7.35 -2.86
N LEU A 747 -21.76 -8.05 -2.81
CA LEU A 747 -20.79 -7.94 -1.73
C LEU A 747 -20.11 -6.56 -1.70
N ILE A 748 -19.80 -5.97 -2.86
CA ILE A 748 -19.28 -4.60 -2.97
C ILE A 748 -20.33 -3.59 -2.45
N GLY A 749 -21.61 -3.78 -2.80
CA GLY A 749 -22.71 -2.96 -2.26
C GLY A 749 -22.84 -3.06 -0.73
N ILE A 750 -22.70 -4.27 -0.17
CA ILE A 750 -22.69 -4.49 1.28
C ILE A 750 -21.46 -3.83 1.93
N ALA A 751 -20.28 -3.95 1.32
CA ALA A 751 -19.05 -3.33 1.79
C ALA A 751 -19.16 -1.80 1.87
N ALA A 752 -19.78 -1.18 0.86
CA ALA A 752 -20.07 0.26 0.85
C ALA A 752 -21.04 0.68 1.96
N THR A 753 -22.04 -0.16 2.25
CA THR A 753 -23.09 0.11 3.24
C THR A 753 -22.63 -0.16 4.68
N GLY A 754 -21.79 -1.17 4.90
CA GLY A 754 -21.21 -1.44 6.23
C GLY A 754 -20.34 -0.27 6.74
N ALA A 755 -19.70 0.47 5.83
CA ALA A 755 -18.93 1.67 6.16
C ALA A 755 -19.80 2.84 6.68
N SER A 756 -21.02 3.01 6.18
CA SER A 756 -21.95 4.06 6.65
C SER A 756 -22.58 3.71 8.00
N VAL A 757 -22.92 2.43 8.21
CA VAL A 757 -23.46 1.94 9.48
C VAL A 757 -22.44 2.08 10.61
N ALA A 758 -21.14 1.89 10.34
CA ALA A 758 -20.06 2.13 11.30
C ALA A 758 -19.93 3.60 11.74
N ASN A 759 -20.40 4.54 10.92
CA ASN A 759 -20.36 5.98 11.19
C ASN A 759 -21.42 6.44 12.20
N SER A 760 -22.45 5.62 12.42
CA SER A 760 -23.44 5.82 13.50
C SER A 760 -22.91 5.39 14.89
N ALA A 761 -21.72 4.78 14.96
CA ALA A 761 -21.16 4.17 16.16
C ALA A 761 -20.65 5.19 17.21
N THR A 762 -20.58 6.48 16.91
CA THR A 762 -20.42 7.53 17.93
C THR A 762 -21.63 7.64 18.87
N VAL A 763 -22.76 7.02 18.53
CA VAL A 763 -23.98 6.97 19.37
C VAL A 763 -24.20 5.61 20.05
N ALA A 764 -23.45 4.57 19.70
CA ALA A 764 -23.75 3.18 20.10
C ALA A 764 -22.56 2.43 20.71
N GLN A 765 -22.02 2.93 21.83
CA GLN A 765 -20.87 2.28 22.48
C GLN A 765 -21.20 1.01 23.28
N ASN A 766 -22.45 0.51 23.38
CA ASN A 766 -22.76 -0.66 24.23
C ASN A 766 -23.94 -1.59 23.79
N ASN A 767 -24.35 -1.67 22.51
CA ASN A 767 -25.57 -2.45 22.15
C ASN A 767 -25.39 -3.56 21.08
N PRO A 768 -26.12 -4.70 21.20
CA PRO A 768 -26.21 -5.80 20.22
C PRO A 768 -26.95 -5.45 18.91
N THR A 769 -27.27 -4.17 18.68
CA THR A 769 -28.05 -3.67 17.53
C THR A 769 -27.27 -3.67 16.22
N LEU A 770 -25.97 -3.36 16.22
CA LEU A 770 -25.14 -3.33 15.01
C LEU A 770 -25.19 -4.65 14.21
N ARG A 771 -25.23 -5.78 14.92
CA ARG A 771 -25.33 -7.13 14.35
C ARG A 771 -26.69 -7.38 13.70
N ASN A 772 -27.77 -6.93 14.34
CA ASN A 772 -29.13 -7.07 13.84
C ASN A 772 -29.36 -6.14 12.64
N ASP A 773 -28.83 -4.92 12.69
CA ASP A 773 -28.94 -3.93 11.63
C ASP A 773 -28.15 -4.37 10.39
N LEU A 774 -26.93 -4.89 10.58
CA LEU A 774 -26.12 -5.45 9.50
C LEU A 774 -26.73 -6.73 8.91
N LYS A 775 -27.32 -7.61 9.75
CA LYS A 775 -28.07 -8.79 9.30
C LYS A 775 -29.25 -8.40 8.40
N VAL A 776 -30.01 -7.36 8.79
CA VAL A 776 -31.17 -6.86 8.04
C VAL A 776 -30.74 -6.30 6.67
N VAL A 777 -29.59 -5.63 6.60
CA VAL A 777 -29.00 -5.13 5.35
C VAL A 777 -28.48 -6.27 4.46
N ILE A 778 -27.79 -7.27 5.02
CA ILE A 778 -27.29 -8.45 4.26
C ILE A 778 -28.45 -9.30 3.71
N ASP A 779 -29.49 -9.52 4.51
CA ASP A 779 -30.66 -10.32 4.11
C ASP A 779 -31.43 -9.63 2.96
N ALA A 780 -31.42 -8.28 2.90
CA ALA A 780 -32.05 -7.49 1.85
C ALA A 780 -31.35 -7.61 0.48
N VAL A 781 -30.06 -7.95 0.44
CA VAL A 781 -29.30 -8.12 -0.81
C VAL A 781 -29.51 -9.52 -1.44
N GLY A 782 -30.39 -10.35 -0.86
CA GLY A 782 -30.69 -11.68 -1.39
C GLY A 782 -29.59 -12.71 -1.16
N LEU A 783 -28.65 -12.46 -0.22
CA LEU A 783 -27.57 -13.36 0.19
C LEU A 783 -27.93 -14.24 1.41
N GLY A 784 -29.21 -14.36 1.76
CA GLY A 784 -29.70 -14.92 3.03
C GLY A 784 -29.19 -16.32 3.44
N GLN A 785 -28.66 -17.13 2.50
CA GLN A 785 -28.03 -18.42 2.80
C GLN A 785 -26.59 -18.30 3.34
N ARG A 786 -25.93 -17.13 3.21
CA ARG A 786 -24.53 -16.87 3.61
C ARG A 786 -24.38 -15.83 4.73
N THR A 787 -25.49 -15.29 5.25
CA THR A 787 -25.51 -14.29 6.33
C THR A 787 -24.80 -14.77 7.61
N VAL A 788 -24.78 -16.08 7.88
CA VAL A 788 -24.12 -16.66 9.07
C VAL A 788 -22.60 -16.72 8.91
N GLU A 789 -22.08 -16.91 7.70
CA GLU A 789 -20.65 -16.97 7.40
C GLU A 789 -20.03 -15.56 7.47
N ILE A 790 -20.72 -14.56 6.90
CA ILE A 790 -20.29 -13.16 6.89
C ILE A 790 -20.28 -12.56 8.31
N LEU A 791 -21.32 -12.81 9.10
CA LEU A 791 -21.39 -12.35 10.50
C LEU A 791 -20.51 -13.16 11.44
N GLY A 792 -20.32 -14.46 11.18
CA GLY A 792 -19.43 -15.33 11.96
C GLY A 792 -17.95 -14.96 11.82
N GLY A 793 -17.51 -14.49 10.65
CA GLY A 793 -16.16 -13.97 10.43
C GLY A 793 -15.85 -12.67 11.19
N MET A 794 -16.88 -11.87 11.53
CA MET A 794 -16.72 -10.60 12.27
C MET A 794 -16.53 -10.79 13.78
N ASP A 795 -17.23 -11.74 14.39
CA ASP A 795 -17.13 -12.04 15.83
C ASP A 795 -15.74 -12.65 16.22
N ARG A 796 -14.89 -12.97 15.24
CA ARG A 796 -13.69 -13.83 15.40
C ARG A 796 -12.35 -13.19 15.04
N LEU A 797 -12.32 -11.87 14.77
CA LEU A 797 -11.08 -11.13 14.42
C LEU A 797 -10.40 -10.54 15.65
N ASN A 798 -9.47 -11.29 16.24
CA ASN A 798 -8.65 -10.81 17.35
C ASN A 798 -7.53 -9.87 16.85
N ALA A 799 -7.30 -8.74 17.52
CA ALA A 799 -6.40 -7.67 17.06
C ALA A 799 -4.91 -8.07 16.97
N GLY A 800 -4.54 -9.24 17.51
CA GLY A 800 -3.16 -9.73 17.58
C GLY A 800 -2.77 -10.84 16.59
N SER A 801 -3.69 -11.36 15.77
CA SER A 801 -3.36 -12.48 14.87
C SER A 801 -2.48 -12.05 13.68
N ALA A 802 -1.70 -12.99 13.12
CA ALA A 802 -0.86 -12.74 11.94
C ALA A 802 -1.69 -12.26 10.73
N ALA A 803 -2.95 -12.68 10.65
CA ALA A 803 -3.91 -12.21 9.64
C ALA A 803 -4.19 -10.70 9.74
N VAL A 804 -4.10 -10.08 10.92
CA VAL A 804 -4.27 -8.62 11.13
C VAL A 804 -2.98 -7.84 10.86
N LYS A 805 -1.80 -8.46 11.02
CA LYS A 805 -0.50 -7.80 10.80
C LYS A 805 -0.01 -7.83 9.34
N HIS A 806 -0.46 -8.80 8.54
CA HIS A 806 -0.03 -8.97 7.15
C HIS A 806 -1.10 -8.58 6.11
N PHE A 807 -2.35 -8.35 6.52
CA PHE A 807 -3.36 -7.68 5.68
C PHE A 807 -3.23 -6.16 5.85
N GLY A 808 -2.60 -5.49 4.88
CA GLY A 808 -2.78 -4.06 4.59
C GLY A 808 -2.72 -3.09 5.79
N SER A 809 -1.55 -2.98 6.43
CA SER A 809 -0.97 -1.84 7.20
C SER A 809 -1.84 -0.78 7.92
N SER A 810 -3.12 -1.00 8.24
CA SER A 810 -3.91 -0.03 9.02
C SER A 810 -4.74 -0.70 10.13
N SER A 811 -4.56 -0.20 11.35
CA SER A 811 -5.12 -0.72 12.61
C SER A 811 -6.63 -0.43 12.81
N ARG A 812 -7.38 -0.12 11.75
CA ARG A 812 -8.77 0.39 11.86
C ARG A 812 -9.83 -0.74 11.86
N PRO A 813 -10.87 -0.68 12.71
CA PRO A 813 -11.91 -1.72 12.84
C PRO A 813 -12.67 -2.06 11.56
N ALA A 814 -12.88 -1.10 10.67
CA ALA A 814 -13.67 -1.31 9.45
C ALA A 814 -12.87 -1.93 8.28
N VAL A 815 -11.53 -1.94 8.35
CA VAL A 815 -10.68 -2.75 7.46
C VAL A 815 -10.79 -4.25 7.84
N LYS A 816 -11.08 -4.55 9.11
CA LYS A 816 -11.35 -5.91 9.60
C LYS A 816 -12.66 -6.48 9.02
N PHE A 817 -13.67 -5.64 8.84
CA PHE A 817 -14.93 -5.99 8.18
C PHE A 817 -14.74 -6.37 6.70
N LEU A 818 -13.91 -5.61 5.96
CA LEU A 818 -13.61 -5.89 4.54
C LEU A 818 -12.79 -7.17 4.34
N GLY A 819 -11.93 -7.53 5.31
CA GLY A 819 -11.15 -8.78 5.29
C GLY A 819 -11.97 -10.06 5.49
N ALA A 820 -13.12 -9.98 6.18
CA ALA A 820 -14.03 -11.12 6.36
C ALA A 820 -14.85 -11.44 5.09
N LEU A 821 -15.08 -10.43 4.23
CA LEU A 821 -15.90 -10.56 3.02
C LEU A 821 -15.16 -11.30 1.88
N SER A 822 -13.82 -11.32 1.87
CA SER A 822 -13.04 -11.95 0.78
C SER A 822 -13.02 -13.48 0.79
N GLY A 823 -13.37 -14.13 1.91
CA GLY A 823 -13.38 -15.60 2.02
C GLY A 823 -14.54 -16.30 1.28
N GLY A 824 -15.58 -15.55 0.87
CA GLY A 824 -16.79 -16.10 0.24
C GLY A 824 -16.71 -16.35 -1.27
N PHE A 825 -15.60 -16.03 -1.93
CA PHE A 825 -15.50 -16.01 -3.39
C PHE A 825 -15.30 -17.38 -4.04
N ASP A 826 -14.60 -18.32 -3.40
CA ASP A 826 -14.13 -19.54 -4.08
C ASP A 826 -15.07 -20.75 -4.01
N ALA A 827 -16.13 -20.67 -3.21
CA ALA A 827 -17.14 -21.73 -3.09
C ALA A 827 -17.99 -21.93 -4.38
N TRP A 828 -17.86 -21.02 -5.35
CA TRP A 828 -18.69 -20.96 -6.56
C TRP A 828 -18.29 -21.97 -7.64
N VAL A 829 -17.01 -22.37 -7.72
CA VAL A 829 -16.47 -23.20 -8.82
C VAL A 829 -16.94 -24.67 -8.76
N ALA A 830 -17.37 -25.15 -7.59
CA ALA A 830 -17.73 -26.56 -7.40
C ALA A 830 -19.14 -26.93 -7.94
N PHE A 831 -20.04 -25.95 -8.08
CA PHE A 831 -21.46 -26.21 -8.39
C PHE A 831 -21.72 -26.45 -9.90
N ASP A 832 -20.90 -25.89 -10.79
CA ASP A 832 -21.12 -25.96 -12.24
C ASP A 832 -20.75 -27.32 -12.87
N TYR A 833 -19.86 -28.11 -12.25
CA TYR A 833 -19.47 -29.44 -12.75
C TYR A 833 -20.62 -30.45 -12.73
N PHE A 834 -21.54 -30.34 -11.77
CA PHE A 834 -22.73 -31.19 -11.71
C PHE A 834 -23.78 -30.85 -12.77
N LYS A 835 -23.79 -29.61 -13.29
CA LYS A 835 -24.69 -29.21 -14.38
C LYS A 835 -24.16 -29.53 -15.77
N ALA A 836 -22.84 -29.67 -15.93
CA ALA A 836 -22.19 -29.87 -17.22
C ALA A 836 -22.08 -31.35 -17.68
N GLY A 837 -22.51 -32.31 -16.86
CA GLY A 837 -22.58 -33.72 -17.26
C GLY A 837 -21.22 -34.44 -17.36
N ASP A 838 -20.21 -33.97 -16.62
CA ASP A 838 -18.91 -34.64 -16.48
C ASP A 838 -18.84 -35.40 -15.14
N PRO A 839 -19.18 -36.70 -15.12
CA PRO A 839 -19.30 -37.48 -13.88
C PRO A 839 -17.95 -37.76 -13.21
N LEU A 840 -16.82 -37.65 -13.92
CA LEU A 840 -15.48 -37.84 -13.36
C LEU A 840 -15.02 -36.59 -12.59
N MET A 841 -15.31 -35.40 -13.12
CA MET A 841 -15.07 -34.14 -12.43
C MET A 841 -16.13 -33.85 -11.34
N GLY A 842 -17.34 -34.38 -11.48
CA GLY A 842 -18.41 -34.33 -10.46
C GLY A 842 -18.08 -35.10 -9.17
N SER A 843 -17.38 -36.24 -9.25
CA SER A 843 -16.96 -37.01 -8.07
C SER A 843 -15.72 -36.44 -7.38
N LEU A 844 -14.76 -35.90 -8.14
CA LEU A 844 -13.57 -35.24 -7.59
C LEU A 844 -13.91 -33.88 -6.95
N SER A 845 -14.86 -33.15 -7.54
CA SER A 845 -15.43 -31.95 -6.88
C SER A 845 -16.28 -32.31 -5.67
N ALA A 846 -16.89 -33.50 -5.57
CA ALA A 846 -17.58 -33.95 -4.35
C ALA A 846 -16.62 -34.24 -3.17
N ALA A 847 -15.35 -34.56 -3.41
CA ALA A 847 -14.35 -34.61 -2.34
C ALA A 847 -13.96 -33.21 -1.83
N ALA A 848 -14.05 -32.19 -2.69
CA ALA A 848 -13.84 -30.78 -2.34
C ALA A 848 -15.13 -30.03 -1.92
N ALA A 849 -16.32 -30.55 -2.26
CA ALA A 849 -17.61 -29.86 -2.12
C ALA A 849 -18.72 -30.69 -1.44
N GLY A 850 -18.43 -31.91 -1.02
CA GLY A 850 -19.32 -32.76 -0.23
C GLY A 850 -19.11 -32.66 1.29
N GLY A 851 -18.50 -31.58 1.80
CA GLY A 851 -18.23 -31.39 3.22
C GLY A 851 -17.69 -30.00 3.54
N THR A 852 -18.55 -28.99 3.40
CA THR A 852 -18.73 -27.73 4.17
C THR A 852 -17.57 -26.91 4.74
N ILE A 853 -16.31 -27.38 4.78
CA ILE A 853 -15.18 -26.68 5.41
C ILE A 853 -14.08 -26.33 4.40
N MET A 854 -13.79 -27.19 3.42
CA MET A 854 -12.75 -26.90 2.41
C MET A 854 -13.12 -25.79 1.42
N ALA A 855 -14.41 -25.60 1.12
CA ALA A 855 -14.89 -24.50 0.27
C ALA A 855 -14.85 -23.13 0.97
N ALA A 856 -14.93 -23.10 2.31
CA ALA A 856 -14.76 -21.88 3.12
C ALA A 856 -13.28 -21.45 3.21
N LEU A 857 -12.36 -22.34 2.87
CA LEU A 857 -10.91 -22.12 2.80
C LEU A 857 -10.43 -21.63 1.43
N GLY A 858 -11.32 -21.01 0.66
CA GLY A 858 -11.10 -20.49 -0.68
C GLY A 858 -9.72 -19.88 -0.97
N THR A 859 -9.39 -19.87 -2.25
CA THR A 859 -8.21 -19.24 -2.85
C THR A 859 -7.97 -17.76 -2.45
N GLY A 860 -8.95 -17.08 -1.82
CA GLY A 860 -8.87 -15.76 -1.19
C GLY A 860 -8.67 -15.72 0.35
N THR A 861 -8.40 -16.83 1.03
CA THR A 861 -8.32 -16.91 2.51
C THR A 861 -6.97 -16.53 3.12
N MET A 862 -6.93 -16.44 4.45
CA MET A 862 -5.77 -16.13 5.31
C MET A 862 -4.51 -17.01 5.10
N PHE A 863 -4.59 -18.05 4.25
CA PHE A 863 -3.52 -19.04 4.02
C PHE A 863 -2.70 -18.82 2.74
N GLY A 864 -3.08 -17.85 1.88
CA GLY A 864 -2.32 -17.55 0.66
C GLY A 864 -2.23 -18.73 -0.32
N PRO A 865 -1.16 -18.81 -1.14
CA PRO A 865 -0.96 -19.87 -2.14
C PRO A 865 -0.95 -21.32 -1.61
N ALA A 866 -0.72 -21.51 -0.30
CA ALA A 866 -0.82 -22.83 0.34
C ALA A 866 -2.23 -23.42 0.23
N GLY A 867 -3.26 -22.58 0.34
CA GLY A 867 -4.67 -23.00 0.21
C GLY A 867 -5.00 -23.49 -1.21
N LEU A 868 -4.41 -22.85 -2.23
CA LEU A 868 -4.57 -23.25 -3.63
C LEU A 868 -4.06 -24.65 -3.92
N VAL A 869 -2.92 -25.01 -3.34
CA VAL A 869 -2.35 -26.35 -3.51
C VAL A 869 -3.16 -27.37 -2.73
N ILE A 870 -3.57 -27.07 -1.50
CA ILE A 870 -4.40 -27.99 -0.70
C ILE A 870 -5.73 -28.31 -1.41
N VAL A 871 -6.35 -27.30 -2.05
CA VAL A 871 -7.60 -27.47 -2.81
C VAL A 871 -7.36 -28.13 -4.19
N GLY A 872 -6.28 -27.79 -4.88
CA GLY A 872 -5.97 -28.31 -6.22
C GLY A 872 -5.28 -29.69 -6.24
N ALA A 873 -4.78 -30.18 -5.11
CA ALA A 873 -3.91 -31.34 -5.10
C ALA A 873 -4.61 -32.70 -5.24
N ALA A 874 -5.95 -32.79 -5.21
CA ALA A 874 -6.65 -34.04 -5.55
C ALA A 874 -6.26 -34.57 -6.96
N VAL A 875 -5.92 -33.68 -7.90
CA VAL A 875 -5.46 -34.03 -9.25
C VAL A 875 -3.94 -34.23 -9.30
N ILE A 876 -3.17 -33.47 -8.52
CA ILE A 876 -1.70 -33.52 -8.52
C ILE A 876 -1.18 -34.78 -7.80
N SER A 877 -1.87 -35.23 -6.75
CA SER A 877 -1.49 -36.41 -5.96
C SER A 877 -1.56 -37.72 -6.76
N GLN A 878 -2.42 -37.83 -7.78
CA GLN A 878 -2.46 -39.02 -8.67
C GLN A 878 -1.18 -39.16 -9.52
N MET A 879 -0.36 -38.12 -9.66
CA MET A 879 0.89 -38.14 -10.45
C MET A 879 2.12 -38.46 -9.59
N ILE A 880 2.05 -38.28 -8.27
CA ILE A 880 3.05 -38.78 -7.32
C ILE A 880 2.61 -40.22 -7.02
N VAL A 881 3.03 -41.17 -7.85
CA VAL A 881 2.78 -42.60 -7.62
C VAL A 881 3.44 -42.98 -6.29
N ALA A 882 2.65 -42.96 -5.22
CA ALA A 882 2.99 -43.56 -3.94
C ALA A 882 2.27 -44.91 -3.89
N ASP A 883 3.07 -45.96 -3.78
CA ASP A 883 2.63 -47.34 -3.55
C ASP A 883 1.64 -47.36 -2.37
N THR A 884 0.65 -48.25 -2.33
CA THR A 884 -0.35 -48.33 -1.24
C THR A 884 0.29 -48.54 0.15
N ARG A 885 1.61 -48.83 0.20
CA ARG A 885 2.44 -48.91 1.40
C ARG A 885 2.82 -47.57 2.02
N ASP A 886 2.67 -46.44 1.31
CA ASP A 886 3.00 -45.10 1.80
C ASP A 886 1.82 -44.37 2.50
N SER A 887 0.60 -44.92 2.44
CA SER A 887 -0.62 -44.24 2.95
C SER A 887 -0.62 -44.04 4.48
N ASN A 888 0.04 -44.94 5.22
CA ASN A 888 0.18 -44.86 6.68
C ASN A 888 1.39 -44.02 7.15
N LYS A 889 2.20 -43.48 6.23
CA LYS A 889 3.44 -42.74 6.55
C LYS A 889 3.21 -41.52 7.45
N TYR A 890 2.03 -40.93 7.38
CA TYR A 890 1.67 -39.74 8.15
C TYR A 890 0.87 -40.06 9.42
N MET A 891 0.76 -41.32 9.85
CA MET A 891 0.15 -41.71 11.13
C MET A 891 1.08 -41.42 12.31
N THR A 892 1.34 -40.14 12.58
CA THR A 892 2.29 -39.67 13.61
C THR A 892 1.55 -38.94 14.74
N ASP A 893 2.28 -38.56 15.79
CA ASP A 893 1.72 -37.71 16.85
C ASP A 893 1.33 -36.31 16.34
N THR A 894 1.92 -35.85 15.22
CA THR A 894 1.48 -34.63 14.53
C THR A 894 0.03 -34.76 14.07
N SER A 895 -0.35 -35.91 13.51
CA SER A 895 -1.72 -36.17 13.04
C SER A 895 -2.73 -36.26 14.17
N LYS A 896 -2.33 -36.86 15.31
CA LYS A 896 -3.15 -36.86 16.53
C LYS A 896 -3.39 -35.44 17.04
N ARG A 897 -2.32 -34.63 17.13
CA ARG A 897 -2.43 -33.22 17.55
C ARG A 897 -3.28 -32.40 16.58
N PHE A 898 -3.09 -32.62 15.27
CA PHE A 898 -3.90 -31.99 14.25
C PHE A 898 -5.38 -32.32 14.47
N LEU A 899 -5.73 -33.61 14.59
CA LEU A 899 -7.11 -34.07 14.83
C LEU A 899 -7.69 -33.54 16.16
N ALA A 900 -6.89 -33.39 17.21
CA ALA A 900 -7.33 -32.85 18.50
C ALA A 900 -7.90 -31.41 18.42
N HIS A 901 -7.62 -30.66 17.35
CA HIS A 901 -8.26 -29.37 17.10
C HIS A 901 -9.78 -29.47 16.84
N SER A 902 -10.31 -30.67 16.56
CA SER A 902 -11.76 -30.92 16.49
C SER A 902 -12.42 -31.10 17.86
N GLU A 903 -11.71 -30.82 18.96
CA GLU A 903 -12.17 -31.00 20.35
C GLU A 903 -12.42 -32.47 20.74
N LEU A 904 -11.90 -33.40 19.94
CA LEU A 904 -11.79 -34.80 20.35
C LEU A 904 -10.78 -34.92 21.48
N ASP A 905 -11.12 -35.68 22.52
CA ASP A 905 -10.18 -35.96 23.60
C ASP A 905 -9.00 -36.82 23.09
N GLU A 906 -7.92 -36.87 23.87
CA GLU A 906 -6.68 -37.57 23.47
C GLU A 906 -6.92 -39.06 23.18
N THR A 907 -7.86 -39.68 23.88
CA THR A 907 -8.18 -41.10 23.71
C THR A 907 -8.90 -41.34 22.38
N THR A 908 -9.87 -40.49 22.08
CA THR A 908 -10.71 -40.53 20.88
C THR A 908 -9.93 -40.16 19.64
N ALA A 909 -9.14 -39.07 19.70
CA ALA A 909 -8.22 -38.69 18.63
C ALA A 909 -7.15 -39.78 18.39
N GLY A 910 -6.65 -40.39 19.47
CA GLY A 910 -5.68 -41.49 19.40
C GLY A 910 -6.23 -42.74 18.72
N ALA A 911 -7.50 -43.08 18.95
CA ALA A 911 -8.16 -44.19 18.28
C ALA A 911 -8.43 -43.88 16.79
N LEU A 912 -8.92 -42.67 16.48
CA LEU A 912 -9.38 -42.28 15.14
C LEU A 912 -8.27 -41.84 14.17
N VAL A 913 -7.05 -41.59 14.66
CA VAL A 913 -5.88 -41.38 13.79
C VAL A 913 -5.45 -42.67 13.09
N ASP A 914 -5.84 -43.83 13.65
CA ASP A 914 -5.49 -45.14 13.13
C ASP A 914 -6.27 -45.45 11.85
N GLN A 915 -5.55 -45.74 10.77
CA GLN A 915 -6.11 -45.91 9.42
C GLN A 915 -6.22 -47.39 9.05
N SER A 916 -7.03 -47.65 8.02
CA SER A 916 -7.21 -49.00 7.51
C SER A 916 -5.92 -49.58 6.90
N GLY A 917 -5.95 -50.85 6.50
CA GLY A 917 -4.80 -51.51 5.88
C GLY A 917 -4.33 -50.81 4.60
N ASP A 918 -5.27 -50.21 3.86
CA ASP A 918 -4.99 -49.43 2.65
C ASP A 918 -4.77 -47.91 2.95
N GLY A 919 -4.79 -47.52 4.22
CA GLY A 919 -4.53 -46.16 4.73
C GLY A 919 -5.68 -45.19 4.50
N HIS A 920 -6.89 -45.63 4.79
CA HIS A 920 -8.08 -44.80 4.79
C HIS A 920 -8.48 -44.40 6.21
N SER A 921 -8.75 -43.11 6.44
CA SER A 921 -9.21 -42.63 7.74
C SER A 921 -10.66 -43.04 8.03
N PRO A 922 -10.98 -43.45 9.28
CA PRO A 922 -12.36 -43.69 9.73
C PRO A 922 -13.18 -42.40 9.88
N VAL A 923 -12.53 -41.24 9.94
CA VAL A 923 -13.21 -39.96 10.24
C VAL A 923 -14.20 -39.54 9.14
N PRO A 924 -13.84 -39.55 7.83
CA PRO A 924 -14.78 -39.16 6.78
C PRO A 924 -16.04 -40.05 6.68
N ILE A 925 -15.90 -41.37 6.92
CA ILE A 925 -17.06 -42.28 6.89
C ILE A 925 -17.95 -42.12 8.13
N LEU A 926 -17.38 -41.82 9.29
CA LEU A 926 -18.13 -41.45 10.50
C LEU A 926 -18.89 -40.13 10.31
N ALA A 927 -18.27 -39.12 9.68
CA ALA A 927 -18.92 -37.86 9.33
C ALA A 927 -20.08 -38.09 8.36
N ARG A 928 -19.89 -38.93 7.33
CA ARG A 928 -20.96 -39.32 6.41
C ARG A 928 -22.08 -40.06 7.11
N TYR A 929 -21.76 -40.97 8.03
CA TYR A 929 -22.75 -41.65 8.84
C TYR A 929 -23.58 -40.65 9.65
N ALA A 930 -22.95 -39.68 10.31
CA ALA A 930 -23.65 -38.61 11.04
C ALA A 930 -24.61 -37.81 10.13
N GLU A 931 -24.18 -37.43 8.92
CA GLU A 931 -25.04 -36.76 7.94
C GLU A 931 -26.27 -37.60 7.58
N LEU A 932 -26.10 -38.92 7.38
CA LEU A 932 -27.20 -39.85 7.14
C LEU A 932 -28.14 -40.00 8.36
N LYS A 933 -27.65 -39.71 9.57
CA LYS A 933 -28.44 -39.64 10.81
C LYS A 933 -29.06 -38.27 11.05
N GLY A 934 -28.92 -37.33 10.11
CA GLY A 934 -29.57 -36.02 10.15
C GLY A 934 -28.73 -34.88 10.74
N TYR A 935 -27.46 -35.14 11.09
CA TYR A 935 -26.56 -34.09 11.55
C TYR A 935 -26.15 -33.18 10.39
N ARG A 936 -26.15 -31.87 10.63
CA ARG A 936 -25.58 -30.88 9.70
C ARG A 936 -24.23 -30.42 10.23
N LEU A 937 -23.14 -31.06 9.81
CA LEU A 937 -21.81 -30.82 10.38
C LEU A 937 -21.23 -29.43 10.06
N ASP A 938 -21.82 -28.69 9.12
CA ASP A 938 -21.64 -27.24 8.96
C ASP A 938 -22.15 -26.43 10.16
N GLN A 939 -23.22 -26.89 10.80
CA GLN A 939 -23.83 -26.21 11.95
C GLN A 939 -23.02 -26.50 13.22
N PRO A 940 -22.53 -25.48 13.94
CA PRO A 940 -21.70 -25.69 15.13
C PRO A 940 -22.35 -26.54 16.22
N ALA A 941 -23.66 -26.40 16.42
CA ALA A 941 -24.39 -27.16 17.44
C ALA A 941 -24.50 -28.66 17.09
N ASP A 942 -24.78 -29.00 15.84
CA ASP A 942 -24.88 -30.40 15.40
C ASP A 942 -23.49 -31.05 15.40
N ARG A 943 -22.47 -30.32 14.93
CA ARG A 943 -21.09 -30.78 14.98
C ARG A 943 -20.62 -31.04 16.41
N GLN A 944 -20.87 -30.11 17.36
CA GLN A 944 -20.50 -30.32 18.75
C GLN A 944 -21.16 -31.57 19.33
N ARG A 945 -22.47 -31.75 19.08
CA ARG A 945 -23.20 -32.95 19.54
C ARG A 945 -22.61 -34.25 18.96
N PHE A 946 -22.11 -34.20 17.73
CA PHE A 946 -21.43 -35.32 17.11
C PHE A 946 -20.05 -35.59 17.75
N ILE A 947 -19.26 -34.56 18.04
CA ILE A 947 -17.98 -34.66 18.75
C ILE A 947 -18.19 -35.18 20.18
N ASP A 948 -19.17 -34.65 20.92
CA ASP A 948 -19.52 -35.09 22.26
C ASP A 948 -19.95 -36.57 22.25
N TRP A 949 -20.67 -37.01 21.23
CA TRP A 949 -20.99 -38.42 21.02
C TRP A 949 -19.73 -39.26 20.84
N LEU A 950 -18.81 -38.86 19.95
CA LEU A 950 -17.54 -39.58 19.74
C LEU A 950 -16.73 -39.69 21.04
N ASN A 951 -16.58 -38.59 21.79
CA ASN A 951 -15.85 -38.56 23.07
C ASN A 951 -16.54 -39.37 24.18
N SER A 952 -17.85 -39.62 24.06
CA SER A 952 -18.58 -40.45 25.03
C SER A 952 -18.36 -41.96 24.85
N ILE A 953 -17.79 -42.38 23.70
CA ILE A 953 -17.56 -43.80 23.39
C ILE A 953 -16.37 -44.32 24.19
N PRO A 954 -16.51 -45.41 24.97
CA PRO A 954 -15.37 -46.02 25.65
C PRO A 954 -14.29 -46.46 24.65
N LYS A 955 -13.02 -46.26 25.00
CA LYS A 955 -11.85 -46.53 24.15
C LYS A 955 -11.94 -47.87 23.39
N GLU A 956 -12.18 -48.97 24.10
CA GLU A 956 -12.25 -50.31 23.50
C GLU A 956 -13.40 -50.42 22.48
N GLY A 957 -14.57 -49.84 22.80
CA GLY A 957 -15.70 -49.79 21.87
C GLY A 957 -15.40 -48.97 20.62
N LEU A 958 -14.71 -47.83 20.77
CA LEU A 958 -14.30 -46.98 19.66
C LEU A 958 -13.26 -47.66 18.76
N GLU A 959 -12.27 -48.35 19.34
CA GLU A 959 -11.29 -49.15 18.59
C GLU A 959 -11.98 -50.26 17.80
N LYS A 960 -12.95 -50.98 18.40
CA LYS A 960 -13.73 -51.99 17.67
C LYS A 960 -14.63 -51.40 16.59
N LEU A 961 -15.27 -50.26 16.83
CA LEU A 961 -16.06 -49.57 15.81
C LEU A 961 -15.17 -49.18 14.62
N ARG A 962 -14.01 -48.59 14.90
CA ARG A 962 -13.01 -48.24 13.90
C ARG A 962 -12.57 -49.45 13.08
N ASP A 963 -12.18 -50.55 13.72
CA ASP A 963 -11.66 -51.74 13.03
C ASP A 963 -12.72 -52.34 12.06
N ASN A 964 -14.00 -52.32 12.45
CA ASN A 964 -15.10 -52.71 11.55
C ASN A 964 -15.22 -51.73 10.36
N LEU A 965 -15.04 -50.42 10.59
CA LEU A 965 -15.10 -49.41 9.54
C LEU A 965 -13.89 -49.45 8.61
N HIS A 966 -12.70 -49.83 9.08
CA HIS A 966 -11.51 -50.00 8.25
C HIS A 966 -11.77 -50.94 7.07
N ARG A 967 -12.42 -52.08 7.32
CA ARG A 967 -12.76 -53.03 6.25
C ARG A 967 -13.76 -52.47 5.24
N THR A 968 -14.71 -51.69 5.74
CA THR A 968 -15.68 -50.98 4.88
C THR A 968 -14.95 -49.96 4.00
N LEU A 969 -13.98 -49.25 4.56
CA LEU A 969 -13.19 -48.26 3.84
C LEU A 969 -12.32 -48.90 2.76
N ASP A 970 -11.67 -50.03 3.07
CA ASP A 970 -10.88 -50.79 2.09
C ASP A 970 -11.77 -51.26 0.93
N GLU A 971 -12.97 -51.77 1.20
CA GLU A 971 -13.95 -52.13 0.15
C GLU A 971 -14.43 -50.92 -0.66
N PHE A 972 -14.54 -49.75 -0.04
CA PHE A 972 -14.97 -48.52 -0.70
C PHE A 972 -13.83 -47.79 -1.40
N GLY A 973 -12.58 -48.20 -1.23
CA GLY A 973 -11.39 -47.48 -1.69
C GLY A 973 -11.29 -46.08 -1.06
N GLY A 974 -11.71 -45.96 0.21
CA GLY A 974 -11.66 -44.72 0.99
C GLY A 974 -12.70 -43.67 0.62
N ASP A 975 -13.64 -43.97 -0.28
CA ASP A 975 -14.69 -43.02 -0.69
C ASP A 975 -15.93 -43.13 0.23
N PRO A 976 -16.15 -42.18 1.17
CA PRO A 976 -17.28 -42.22 2.09
C PRO A 976 -18.62 -42.01 1.37
N ALA A 977 -18.64 -41.42 0.17
CA ALA A 977 -19.89 -41.19 -0.57
C ALA A 977 -20.59 -42.50 -0.98
N LYS A 978 -19.83 -43.60 -1.01
CA LYS A 978 -20.35 -44.96 -1.27
C LYS A 978 -21.17 -45.54 -0.12
N LEU A 979 -21.19 -44.92 1.08
CA LEU A 979 -22.02 -45.37 2.19
C LEU A 979 -23.49 -44.92 1.99
N PRO A 980 -24.44 -45.84 1.72
CA PRO A 980 -25.85 -45.52 1.63
C PRO A 980 -26.53 -45.57 3.01
N ALA A 981 -27.75 -45.04 3.09
CA ALA A 981 -28.60 -45.22 4.28
C ALA A 981 -28.96 -46.70 4.53
N THR A 982 -29.20 -47.46 3.46
CA THR A 982 -29.61 -48.88 3.49
C THR A 982 -29.01 -49.65 2.31
N THR A 983 -28.86 -50.97 2.44
CA THR A 983 -28.45 -51.85 1.34
C THR A 983 -29.21 -53.20 1.37
N GLY A 984 -29.13 -53.98 0.29
CA GLY A 984 -29.80 -55.28 0.19
C GLY A 984 -29.32 -56.32 1.20
N SER A 985 -28.12 -56.14 1.78
CA SER A 985 -27.55 -57.02 2.82
C SER A 985 -27.93 -56.63 4.26
N ASP A 986 -28.74 -55.58 4.47
CA ASP A 986 -29.14 -55.14 5.82
C ASP A 986 -29.81 -56.24 6.65
N GLY A 987 -30.52 -57.17 5.99
CA GLY A 987 -31.16 -58.31 6.65
C GLY A 987 -30.17 -59.24 7.37
N SER A 988 -28.91 -59.29 6.95
CA SER A 988 -27.87 -60.10 7.63
C SER A 988 -27.47 -59.51 8.98
N TYR A 989 -27.58 -58.18 9.14
CA TYR A 989 -27.28 -57.48 10.40
C TYR A 989 -28.52 -57.33 11.28
N THR A 990 -29.69 -57.11 10.69
CA THR A 990 -30.91 -56.72 11.43
C THR A 990 -31.80 -57.89 11.84
N ASP A 991 -31.63 -59.07 11.23
CA ASP A 991 -32.29 -60.30 11.67
C ASP A 991 -31.45 -60.97 12.78
N ALA A 992 -32.02 -61.04 14.00
CA ALA A 992 -31.34 -61.59 15.17
C ALA A 992 -30.89 -63.05 14.98
N GLN A 993 -31.60 -63.86 14.18
CA GLN A 993 -31.19 -65.24 13.91
C GLN A 993 -29.94 -65.28 13.03
N ARG A 994 -29.91 -64.47 11.96
CA ARG A 994 -28.76 -64.41 11.04
C ARG A 994 -27.54 -63.75 11.67
N LEU A 995 -27.76 -62.71 12.47
CA LEU A 995 -26.70 -61.99 13.18
C LEU A 995 -25.94 -62.91 14.15
N ASN A 996 -26.67 -63.80 14.84
CA ASN A 996 -26.12 -64.73 15.83
C ASN A 996 -25.88 -66.15 15.28
N GLU A 997 -26.08 -66.37 13.98
CA GLU A 997 -25.91 -67.68 13.36
C GLU A 997 -24.45 -68.11 13.46
N ARG A 998 -24.20 -69.25 14.11
CA ARG A 998 -22.88 -69.87 14.22
C ARG A 998 -22.88 -71.15 13.41
N TYR A 999 -21.85 -71.33 12.60
CA TYR A 999 -21.68 -72.56 11.83
C TYR A 999 -20.51 -73.36 12.37
N ILE A 1000 -20.78 -74.60 12.77
CA ILE A 1000 -19.75 -75.56 13.17
C ILE A 1000 -19.71 -76.64 12.09
N SER A 1001 -18.62 -76.70 11.33
CA SER A 1001 -18.38 -77.74 10.33
C SER A 1001 -17.11 -78.49 10.68
N GLY A 1002 -17.26 -79.69 11.25
CA GLY A 1002 -16.12 -80.48 11.74
C GLY A 1002 -15.37 -79.77 12.87
N GLN A 1003 -14.05 -79.57 12.72
CA GLN A 1003 -13.20 -78.84 13.68
C GLN A 1003 -13.10 -77.33 13.39
N VAL A 1004 -13.78 -76.80 12.37
CA VAL A 1004 -13.71 -75.39 12.00
C VAL A 1004 -14.90 -74.63 12.60
N TYR A 1005 -14.60 -73.75 13.56
CA TYR A 1005 -15.56 -72.81 14.14
C TYR A 1005 -15.62 -71.54 13.28
N ILE A 1006 -16.78 -71.26 12.67
CA ILE A 1006 -17.02 -70.00 11.98
C ILE A 1006 -17.73 -69.04 12.94
N PRO A 1007 -17.10 -67.91 13.34
CA PRO A 1007 -17.73 -66.95 14.25
C PRO A 1007 -18.99 -66.35 13.62
N SER A 1008 -20.01 -66.09 14.44
CA SER A 1008 -21.22 -65.38 14.00
C SER A 1008 -20.89 -63.95 13.56
N LEU A 1009 -21.80 -63.30 12.82
CA LEU A 1009 -21.62 -61.90 12.48
C LEU A 1009 -21.53 -61.02 13.73
N ALA A 1010 -22.30 -61.31 14.78
CA ALA A 1010 -22.16 -60.64 16.08
C ALA A 1010 -20.76 -60.83 16.70
N ASP A 1011 -20.20 -62.04 16.64
CA ASP A 1011 -18.83 -62.30 17.12
C ASP A 1011 -17.80 -61.53 16.28
N LYS A 1012 -18.00 -61.45 14.95
CA LYS A 1012 -17.14 -60.63 14.08
C LYS A 1012 -17.23 -59.15 14.43
N ILE A 1013 -18.44 -58.61 14.64
CA ILE A 1013 -18.64 -57.21 15.04
C ILE A 1013 -17.88 -56.90 16.33
N ARG A 1014 -18.07 -57.72 17.38
CA ARG A 1014 -17.39 -57.56 18.67
C ARG A 1014 -15.87 -57.65 18.57
N ASN A 1015 -15.36 -58.42 17.62
CA ASN A 1015 -13.93 -58.56 17.38
C ASN A 1015 -13.33 -57.44 16.51
N GLY A 1016 -14.14 -56.60 15.85
CA GLY A 1016 -13.66 -55.62 14.87
C GLY A 1016 -13.51 -56.20 13.46
N ASP A 1017 -14.13 -57.36 13.21
CA ASP A 1017 -13.93 -58.18 12.02
C ASP A 1017 -15.07 -58.09 10.96
N ALA A 1018 -16.07 -57.25 11.17
CA ALA A 1018 -17.17 -57.05 10.21
C ALA A 1018 -16.90 -55.88 9.24
N ALA A 1019 -17.74 -55.73 8.20
CA ALA A 1019 -17.65 -54.66 7.22
C ALA A 1019 -19.05 -54.06 6.96
N PRO A 1020 -19.58 -53.23 7.89
CA PRO A 1020 -20.91 -52.65 7.74
C PRO A 1020 -20.97 -51.67 6.55
N SER A 1021 -21.76 -52.02 5.54
CA SER A 1021 -21.83 -51.33 4.25
C SER A 1021 -22.98 -50.34 4.10
N SER A 1022 -23.72 -50.04 5.18
CA SER A 1022 -24.80 -49.03 5.20
C SER A 1022 -24.94 -48.40 6.59
N ALA A 1023 -25.56 -47.21 6.67
CA ALA A 1023 -25.86 -46.58 7.96
C ALA A 1023 -26.71 -47.48 8.86
N LYS A 1024 -27.65 -48.24 8.29
CA LYS A 1024 -28.47 -49.22 9.03
C LYS A 1024 -27.65 -50.38 9.60
N GLN A 1025 -26.59 -50.82 8.91
CA GLN A 1025 -25.67 -51.83 9.44
C GLN A 1025 -24.76 -51.25 10.53
N ILE A 1026 -24.31 -50.01 10.37
CA ILE A 1026 -23.54 -49.29 11.40
C ILE A 1026 -24.38 -49.14 12.68
N ASP A 1027 -25.68 -48.83 12.59
CA ASP A 1027 -26.58 -48.80 13.75
C ASP A 1027 -26.55 -50.12 14.56
N VAL A 1028 -26.56 -51.26 13.88
CA VAL A 1028 -26.46 -52.59 14.53
C VAL A 1028 -25.07 -52.79 15.14
N VAL A 1029 -24.01 -52.39 14.44
CA VAL A 1029 -22.63 -52.46 14.96
C VAL A 1029 -22.50 -51.66 16.25
N LEU A 1030 -23.04 -50.44 16.30
CA LEU A 1030 -23.02 -49.61 17.51
C LEU A 1030 -23.73 -50.32 18.67
N VAL A 1031 -24.93 -50.88 18.44
CA VAL A 1031 -25.69 -51.59 19.48
C VAL A 1031 -24.95 -52.83 20.00
N GLU A 1032 -24.36 -53.64 19.11
CA GLU A 1032 -23.60 -54.84 19.50
C GLU A 1032 -22.31 -54.51 20.27
N LEU A 1033 -21.74 -53.32 20.04
CA LEU A 1033 -20.58 -52.81 20.78
C LEU A 1033 -20.98 -52.06 22.07
N GLY A 1034 -22.28 -51.96 22.38
CA GLY A 1034 -22.78 -51.22 23.55
C GLY A 1034 -22.67 -49.70 23.42
N ILE A 1035 -22.57 -49.19 22.19
CA ILE A 1035 -22.44 -47.77 21.87
C ILE A 1035 -23.82 -47.19 21.54
N GLY A 1036 -24.15 -46.04 22.13
CA GLY A 1036 -25.39 -45.32 21.81
C GLY A 1036 -25.41 -44.87 20.35
N ILE A 1037 -26.56 -44.98 19.67
CA ILE A 1037 -26.74 -44.47 18.31
C ILE A 1037 -26.85 -42.94 18.37
N PRO A 1038 -26.08 -42.18 17.57
CA PRO A 1038 -26.20 -40.72 17.54
C PRO A 1038 -27.51 -40.31 16.84
N VAL A 1039 -28.23 -39.34 17.42
CA VAL A 1039 -29.48 -38.78 16.90
C VAL A 1039 -29.41 -37.25 16.96
N ALA A 1040 -29.66 -36.60 15.82
CA ALA A 1040 -29.58 -35.14 15.64
C ALA A 1040 -30.72 -34.36 16.30
#